data_AF-A0A9P1FQ51-F1
#
_entry.id   AF-A0A9P1FQ51-F1
#
_cell.length_a   1.000
_cell.length_b   1.000
_cell.length_c   1.000
_cell.angle_alpha   90.00
_cell.angle_beta   90.00
_cell.angle_gamma   90.00
#
_symmetry.space_group_name_H-M   'P 1'
#
loop_
_entity.id
_entity.type
_entity.pdbx_description
1 polymer ?
#
loop_
_entity_poly.entity_id
_entity_poly.type
_entity_poly.pdbx_seq_one_letter_code
_entity_poly.pdbx_strand_id
1 'polypeptide(L)'
;MNGRISKYAGHLSQVDRICRGATSAVLRKVWLALPGHDGGSYKLFLQTDFGLWVGLQFGQAQKTGGKDAKKLAVKKQRAIKKLKQAEKKKEESLAKEVKDVTQKKAAVESQVASTSSTLKSVEDKLKEEKQSEDALQAINLRSFRDDPKAENFRHFPGRIWETRSLLKEMAPPVPAEVLHCTPSEVDGISRDTEEELRAFGVVLLQRASLLLRLPQQTCVTASSVLQRFFFRRSLADFDVRITAAASLLLACKLQGSDRRLKQIIPIFYRLHLRSLQDPVHRRRPLPGLDMRGRDALEMKQAIISVEQQILSELGFGASLLRETPHRHMLHFLRSGALNVFSTRVELVQSAWNFLNDSACSSLCCEYQPHEIATASIFLAADKLQIQLPSRPPWWNACYTRYEDMMQIAKSMNALYRRPFPPRWHPVQRKEAEVPGCLRSPETEEPSPTAHSPREASRSRSPKPAPKRVVRLTVDAPHGLPSPSSPSCPRFRIAGALQLCAMGGAVPSGCCKCDLPPRAEILEAMPSPEHLPQEVPSSICVETPQLEADTDDRAGRPSIRLQRLNSMSYFEVDTAIVRGIPLARTLQSNGWLWKTSPIDMEEVERQRLWGNSRPTESFGLFLSHTWHAPGSWKVLSLRLQFGWHLVTLAWLLTMSLVVLLGSLRVLPMPTTLQQNLLGFSKACPAGPWAFVSSCVVIFATIYCWPSLIGRFQHPTCFLDIVSISQSDTELQVRGIYGLGGFLSISKELLVLLSPTYLSRLWCLFELAAYRKANPSGLITVRPLFIEQQVFYLIIGATFASTIIWGIFAWRAGLNTSIPLTLLALSPLLFIVHTNRKLMMEKHQTISGLKKFNLADVHCRLDKDRVFILTAISQWYGSEESFVDYVKGPLHREVVAAATNRLPFHYALLTVLIPYSVSLDVLVALIGAGAPSEAILSELIGSGFGWVLCWQLVSAKLLWVLCDKLAAPRSSRVLDYLVSLLIFLAYFIFVFAGYVISDLLYSTSMWAGFAFAGFASLLVLLSYRL
;
A
#
# COMPACT_ATOMS: atom_id res chain seq x y z
N MET A 1 -60.75 -10.47 24.12
CA MET A 1 -60.61 -11.09 22.79
C MET A 1 -59.35 -11.94 22.79
N ASN A 2 -59.47 -13.27 22.85
CA ASN A 2 -58.34 -14.19 22.67
C ASN A 2 -58.47 -14.92 21.33
N GLY A 3 -57.33 -15.26 20.70
CA GLY A 3 -57.29 -16.13 19.51
C GLY A 3 -57.28 -15.43 18.16
N ARG A 4 -56.12 -14.87 17.74
CA ARG A 4 -55.75 -14.67 16.31
C ARG A 4 -54.25 -14.44 16.05
N ILE A 5 -53.35 -14.98 16.87
CA ILE A 5 -51.88 -14.87 16.70
C ILE A 5 -51.22 -16.26 16.61
N SER A 6 -51.57 -17.03 15.58
CA SER A 6 -50.93 -18.34 15.30
C SER A 6 -50.58 -18.58 13.83
N LYS A 7 -50.97 -17.70 12.89
CA LYS A 7 -50.77 -17.89 11.44
C LYS A 7 -49.54 -17.23 10.81
N TYR A 8 -48.70 -16.51 11.57
CA TYR A 8 -47.53 -15.77 11.04
C TYR A 8 -46.16 -16.30 11.46
N ALA A 9 -46.07 -17.36 12.26
CA ALA A 9 -44.79 -17.95 12.66
C ALA A 9 -44.02 -18.63 11.50
N GLY A 10 -44.72 -19.10 10.45
CA GLY A 10 -44.13 -19.91 9.37
C GLY A 10 -43.16 -19.15 8.45
N HIS A 11 -43.50 -17.91 8.06
CA HIS A 11 -42.77 -17.21 6.98
C HIS A 11 -41.46 -16.54 7.42
N LEU A 12 -41.24 -16.30 8.72
CA LEU A 12 -39.99 -15.69 9.21
C LEU A 12 -38.77 -16.61 9.07
N SER A 13 -38.97 -17.93 9.07
CA SER A 13 -37.90 -18.92 8.91
C SER A 13 -37.29 -18.96 7.50
N GLN A 14 -38.02 -18.46 6.49
CA GLN A 14 -37.64 -18.55 5.08
C GLN A 14 -36.77 -17.36 4.65
N VAL A 15 -37.01 -16.17 5.22
CA VAL A 15 -36.21 -14.96 4.99
C VAL A 15 -34.78 -15.11 5.55
N ASP A 16 -34.65 -15.70 6.73
CA ASP A 16 -33.36 -15.87 7.44
C ASP A 16 -32.38 -16.87 6.77
N ARG A 17 -32.83 -17.62 5.76
CA ARG A 17 -31.92 -18.40 4.88
C ARG A 17 -31.37 -17.55 3.73
N ILE A 18 -32.16 -16.65 3.16
CA ILE A 18 -31.78 -15.83 1.99
C ILE A 18 -30.74 -14.78 2.38
N CYS A 19 -30.89 -14.14 3.56
CA CYS A 19 -30.00 -13.08 4.02
C CYS A 19 -28.57 -13.51 4.39
N ARG A 20 -28.22 -14.81 4.30
CA ARG A 20 -26.88 -15.33 4.65
C ARG A 20 -25.90 -15.40 3.47
N GLY A 21 -26.36 -15.11 2.24
CA GLY A 21 -25.58 -15.33 1.02
C GLY A 21 -24.64 -14.21 0.56
N ALA A 22 -24.81 -12.96 1.01
CA ALA A 22 -24.12 -11.82 0.37
C ALA A 22 -23.75 -10.63 1.28
N THR A 23 -22.68 -9.93 0.88
CA THR A 23 -22.28 -8.54 1.27
C THR A 23 -21.88 -8.23 2.72
N SER A 24 -20.57 -8.34 2.99
CA SER A 24 -19.70 -7.28 3.54
C SER A 24 -20.27 -6.26 4.57
N ALA A 25 -20.24 -6.65 5.85
CA ALA A 25 -19.57 -5.92 6.96
C ALA A 25 -19.93 -4.46 7.35
N VAL A 26 -20.85 -3.74 6.69
CA VAL A 26 -21.12 -2.31 6.99
C VAL A 26 -22.41 -2.06 7.80
N LEU A 27 -23.41 -2.95 7.74
CA LEU A 27 -24.72 -2.75 8.39
C LEU A 27 -24.95 -3.68 9.60
N ARG A 28 -24.50 -3.25 10.79
CA ARG A 28 -24.88 -3.85 12.10
C ARG A 28 -25.02 -2.82 13.24
N LYS A 29 -25.95 -1.85 13.10
CA LYS A 29 -26.52 -1.09 14.24
C LYS A 29 -27.98 -0.74 13.92
N VAL A 30 -28.93 -1.58 14.33
CA VAL A 30 -30.37 -1.36 14.15
C VAL A 30 -31.12 -1.69 15.45
N TRP A 31 -31.67 -0.63 16.06
CA TRP A 31 -32.89 -0.52 16.86
C TRP A 31 -33.21 -1.58 17.95
N LEU A 32 -33.32 -1.09 19.19
CA LEU A 32 -34.19 -1.64 20.24
C LEU A 32 -35.06 -0.50 20.78
N ALA A 33 -36.38 -0.68 20.74
CA ALA A 33 -37.33 0.19 21.43
C ALA A 33 -37.86 -0.54 22.67
N LEU A 34 -37.77 0.10 23.84
CA LEU A 34 -38.33 -0.42 25.09
C LEU A 34 -39.54 0.42 25.48
N PRO A 35 -40.66 -0.21 25.93
CA PRO A 35 -41.79 0.53 26.45
C PRO A 35 -41.44 1.15 27.81
N GLY A 36 -41.82 2.41 28.00
CA GLY A 36 -41.93 2.98 29.35
C GLY A 36 -43.22 2.49 30.00
N HIS A 37 -43.20 2.34 31.33
CA HIS A 37 -44.45 2.45 32.09
C HIS A 37 -45.07 3.84 31.87
N ASP A 38 -46.39 3.89 31.96
CA ASP A 38 -47.26 5.02 31.60
C ASP A 38 -47.22 5.37 30.10
N GLY A 39 -48.24 4.87 29.38
CA GLY A 39 -48.27 4.89 27.91
C GLY A 39 -48.43 6.29 27.32
N GLY A 40 -47.60 6.61 26.31
CA GLY A 40 -47.74 7.84 25.53
C GLY A 40 -46.45 8.53 25.06
N SER A 41 -45.27 7.93 25.22
CA SER A 41 -44.00 8.55 24.76
C SER A 41 -42.93 7.55 24.34
N TYR A 42 -42.38 7.76 23.15
CA TYR A 42 -41.19 7.07 22.64
C TYR A 42 -39.98 8.02 22.71
N LYS A 43 -38.84 7.53 23.21
CA LYS A 43 -37.56 8.26 23.16
C LYS A 43 -36.63 7.61 22.14
N LEU A 44 -36.16 8.39 21.18
CA LEU A 44 -35.15 7.97 20.21
C LEU A 44 -33.78 8.49 20.62
N PHE A 45 -32.77 7.62 20.58
CA PHE A 45 -31.38 7.98 20.83
C PHE A 45 -30.52 7.65 19.60
N LEU A 46 -29.68 8.61 19.20
CA LEU A 46 -28.68 8.44 18.15
C LEU A 46 -27.29 8.60 18.75
N GLN A 47 -26.38 7.68 18.40
CA GLN A 47 -24.97 7.73 18.78
C GLN A 47 -24.13 8.07 17.54
N THR A 48 -23.42 9.20 17.58
CA THR A 48 -22.38 9.54 16.60
C THR A 48 -21.00 9.15 17.13
N ASP A 49 -20.00 9.03 16.25
CA ASP A 49 -18.66 8.54 16.59
C ASP A 49 -17.83 9.48 17.51
N PHE A 50 -18.40 10.63 17.93
CA PHE A 50 -17.82 11.55 18.90
C PHE A 50 -18.47 11.48 20.30
N GLY A 51 -19.41 10.55 20.54
CA GLY A 51 -19.86 10.19 21.89
C GLY A 51 -20.81 11.15 22.60
N LEU A 52 -21.30 12.21 21.93
CA LEU A 52 -22.41 13.01 22.46
C LEU A 52 -23.75 12.28 22.30
N TRP A 53 -24.57 12.33 23.34
CA TRP A 53 -25.97 11.92 23.31
C TRP A 53 -26.85 13.15 23.05
N VAL A 54 -27.68 13.09 22.00
CA VAL A 54 -28.73 14.08 21.73
C VAL A 54 -30.08 13.39 21.82
N GLY A 55 -30.93 13.84 22.74
CA GLY A 55 -32.31 13.38 22.89
C GLY A 55 -33.29 14.44 22.38
N LEU A 56 -34.12 14.08 21.41
CA LEU A 56 -35.28 14.88 21.01
C LEU A 56 -36.52 14.38 21.75
N GLN A 57 -37.32 15.30 22.28
CA GLN A 57 -38.55 15.01 22.99
C GLN A 57 -39.71 15.76 22.33
N PHE A 58 -40.64 15.02 21.74
CA PHE A 58 -41.90 15.58 21.25
C PHE A 58 -42.92 15.61 22.39
N GLY A 59 -43.65 16.71 22.51
CA GLY A 59 -44.76 16.86 23.46
C GLY A 59 -45.75 17.89 22.93
N GLN A 60 -47.06 17.59 23.04
CA GLN A 60 -48.10 18.55 22.70
C GLN A 60 -48.20 19.64 23.76
N ALA A 61 -48.55 20.86 23.33
CA ALA A 61 -48.70 22.01 24.23
C ALA A 61 -50.16 22.14 24.70
N GLN A 62 -50.41 21.93 26.00
CA GLN A 62 -51.65 22.38 26.66
C GLN A 62 -51.45 23.77 27.31
N LYS A 63 -52.53 24.55 27.37
CA LYS A 63 -52.56 25.90 27.96
C LYS A 63 -52.71 25.80 29.48
N THR A 64 -51.88 26.53 30.24
CA THR A 64 -52.02 26.69 31.71
C THR A 64 -51.87 28.15 32.13
N GLY A 65 -52.56 28.55 33.21
CA GLY A 65 -52.84 29.95 33.55
C GLY A 65 -51.65 30.84 34.01
N GLY A 66 -51.86 32.16 33.94
CA GLY A 66 -50.80 33.18 33.99
C GLY A 66 -50.07 33.44 35.32
N LYS A 67 -50.33 32.70 36.41
CA LYS A 67 -49.63 32.90 37.70
C LYS A 67 -48.28 32.16 37.78
N ASP A 68 -48.17 30.94 37.25
CA ASP A 68 -46.91 30.18 37.31
C ASP A 68 -45.90 30.55 36.22
N ALA A 69 -46.35 31.16 35.12
CA ALA A 69 -45.47 31.69 34.08
C ALA A 69 -44.41 32.67 34.63
N LYS A 70 -44.79 33.55 35.58
CA LYS A 70 -43.84 34.47 36.24
C LYS A 70 -42.81 33.73 37.11
N LYS A 71 -43.23 32.71 37.88
CA LYS A 71 -42.30 31.87 38.67
C LYS A 71 -41.32 31.11 37.77
N LEU A 72 -41.81 30.55 36.66
CA LEU A 72 -40.99 29.83 35.69
C LEU A 72 -39.99 30.75 34.97
N ALA A 73 -40.40 31.97 34.61
CA ALA A 73 -39.53 32.98 33.99
C ALA A 73 -38.36 33.38 34.92
N VAL A 74 -38.64 33.67 36.20
CA VAL A 74 -37.60 33.98 37.20
C VAL A 74 -36.67 32.77 37.43
N LYS A 75 -37.21 31.53 37.44
CA LYS A 75 -36.39 30.31 37.54
C LYS A 75 -35.48 30.12 36.31
N LYS A 76 -35.98 30.39 35.10
CA LYS A 76 -35.17 30.39 33.86
C LYS A 76 -34.08 31.49 33.88
N GLN A 77 -34.40 32.72 34.27
CA GLN A 77 -33.40 33.81 34.36
C GLN A 77 -32.28 33.49 35.37
N ARG A 78 -32.61 32.90 36.53
CA ARG A 78 -31.60 32.44 37.51
C ARG A 78 -30.73 31.31 36.95
N ALA A 79 -31.29 30.38 36.18
CA ALA A 79 -30.51 29.33 35.51
C ALA A 79 -29.57 29.91 34.42
N ILE A 80 -30.06 30.84 33.60
CA ILE A 80 -29.26 31.51 32.56
C ILE A 80 -28.10 32.31 33.17
N LYS A 81 -28.31 33.04 34.28
CA LYS A 81 -27.20 33.70 34.99
C LYS A 81 -26.14 32.71 35.49
N LYS A 82 -26.54 31.56 36.04
CA LYS A 82 -25.60 30.50 36.47
C LYS A 82 -24.82 29.90 35.30
N LEU A 83 -25.47 29.64 34.16
CA LEU A 83 -24.80 29.13 32.95
C LEU A 83 -23.75 30.12 32.43
N LYS A 84 -24.09 31.41 32.29
CA LYS A 84 -23.12 32.43 31.86
C LYS A 84 -21.93 32.59 32.81
N GLN A 85 -22.13 32.42 34.12
CA GLN A 85 -21.02 32.39 35.09
C GLN A 85 -20.15 31.13 34.97
N ALA A 86 -20.72 29.99 34.59
CA ALA A 86 -19.97 28.76 34.34
C ALA A 86 -19.17 28.82 33.02
N GLU A 87 -19.75 29.41 31.96
CA GLU A 87 -19.05 29.68 30.69
C GLU A 87 -17.86 30.61 30.92
N LYS A 88 -18.07 31.78 31.57
CA LYS A 88 -16.97 32.73 31.83
C LYS A 88 -15.81 32.11 32.63
N LYS A 89 -16.10 31.31 33.67
CA LYS A 89 -15.05 30.58 34.41
C LYS A 89 -14.32 29.54 33.55
N LYS A 90 -15.01 28.94 32.57
CA LYS A 90 -14.40 27.99 31.63
C LYS A 90 -13.53 28.69 30.60
N GLU A 91 -13.93 29.86 30.11
CA GLU A 91 -13.11 30.73 29.24
C GLU A 91 -11.87 31.24 29.99
N GLU A 92 -12.02 31.71 31.24
CA GLU A 92 -10.89 32.13 32.10
C GLU A 92 -9.90 30.98 32.35
N SER A 93 -10.40 29.74 32.56
CA SER A 93 -9.56 28.54 32.67
C SER A 93 -8.83 28.21 31.37
N LEU A 94 -9.53 28.23 30.24
CA LEU A 94 -8.98 27.89 28.93
C LEU A 94 -7.94 28.94 28.47
N ALA A 95 -8.18 30.22 28.74
CA ALA A 95 -7.24 31.30 28.47
C ALA A 95 -5.94 31.14 29.28
N LYS A 96 -6.03 30.65 30.52
CA LYS A 96 -4.85 30.34 31.35
C LYS A 96 -4.07 29.15 30.79
N GLU A 97 -4.75 28.06 30.43
CA GLU A 97 -4.16 26.86 29.84
C GLU A 97 -3.46 27.16 28.48
N VAL A 98 -4.07 28.00 27.63
CA VAL A 98 -3.46 28.50 26.38
C VAL A 98 -2.21 29.35 26.66
N LYS A 99 -2.18 30.12 27.76
CA LYS A 99 -1.00 30.91 28.16
C LYS A 99 0.17 30.02 28.55
N ASP A 100 -0.09 29.00 29.38
CA ASP A 100 0.89 27.97 29.78
C ASP A 100 1.46 27.22 28.57
N VAL A 101 0.60 26.82 27.63
CA VAL A 101 1.02 26.14 26.38
C VAL A 101 1.88 27.06 25.50
N THR A 102 1.51 28.35 25.39
CA THR A 102 2.30 29.33 24.63
C THR A 102 3.68 29.57 25.25
N GLN A 103 3.78 29.68 26.58
CA GLN A 103 5.09 29.78 27.27
C GLN A 103 5.93 28.51 27.10
N LYS A 104 5.33 27.32 27.23
CA LYS A 104 6.04 26.04 26.99
C LYS A 104 6.53 25.93 25.54
N LYS A 105 5.75 26.39 24.56
CA LYS A 105 6.18 26.45 23.16
C LYS A 105 7.39 27.36 22.95
N ALA A 106 7.37 28.57 23.51
CA ALA A 106 8.50 29.50 23.44
C ALA A 106 9.78 28.94 24.10
N ALA A 107 9.65 28.24 25.24
CA ALA A 107 10.77 27.58 25.91
C ALA A 107 11.38 26.45 25.04
N VAL A 108 10.55 25.65 24.38
CA VAL A 108 11.00 24.61 23.44
C VAL A 108 11.67 25.23 22.20
N GLU A 109 11.12 26.31 21.64
CA GLU A 109 11.71 27.00 20.49
C GLU A 109 13.08 27.61 20.82
N SER A 110 13.28 28.10 22.05
CA SER A 110 14.59 28.51 22.59
C SER A 110 15.57 27.33 22.71
N GLN A 111 15.14 26.18 23.26
CA GLN A 111 15.99 24.99 23.33
C GLN A 111 16.36 24.42 21.95
N VAL A 112 15.45 24.47 20.98
CA VAL A 112 15.72 24.05 19.59
C VAL A 112 16.75 24.98 18.93
N ALA A 113 16.69 26.29 19.15
CA ALA A 113 17.72 27.22 18.67
C ALA A 113 19.10 26.92 19.28
N SER A 114 19.16 26.69 20.60
CA SER A 114 20.39 26.33 21.31
C SER A 114 21.00 25.00 20.84
N THR A 115 20.17 23.98 20.61
CA THR A 115 20.66 22.70 20.06
C THR A 115 21.09 22.80 18.60
N SER A 116 20.46 23.67 17.79
CA SER A 116 20.85 23.90 16.40
C SER A 116 22.20 24.60 16.24
N SER A 117 22.56 25.53 17.12
CA SER A 117 23.91 26.15 17.10
C SER A 117 24.97 25.16 17.61
N THR A 118 24.63 24.37 18.64
CA THR A 118 25.51 23.31 19.16
C THR A 118 25.80 22.24 18.09
N LEU A 119 24.79 21.82 17.32
CA LEU A 119 24.96 20.87 16.22
C LEU A 119 25.89 21.39 15.13
N LYS A 120 25.76 22.66 14.71
CA LYS A 120 26.71 23.25 13.75
C LYS A 120 28.15 23.25 14.27
N SER A 121 28.36 23.62 15.54
CA SER A 121 29.70 23.56 16.16
C SER A 121 30.28 22.14 16.23
N VAL A 122 29.45 21.09 16.15
CA VAL A 122 29.91 19.69 16.05
C VAL A 122 30.14 19.30 14.59
N GLU A 123 29.27 19.69 13.65
CA GLU A 123 29.48 19.48 12.22
C GLU A 123 30.76 20.15 11.70
N ASP A 124 31.09 21.35 12.19
CA ASP A 124 32.28 22.08 11.76
C ASP A 124 33.56 21.47 12.35
N LYS A 125 33.55 21.04 13.61
CA LYS A 125 34.65 20.26 14.20
C LYS A 125 34.89 18.91 13.51
N LEU A 126 33.82 18.22 13.10
CA LEU A 126 33.92 16.98 12.33
C LEU A 126 34.50 17.20 10.91
N LYS A 127 34.49 18.43 10.38
CA LYS A 127 35.21 18.79 9.13
C LYS A 127 36.69 19.04 9.40
N GLU A 128 37.02 19.72 10.51
CA GLU A 128 38.40 19.97 10.93
C GLU A 128 39.15 18.66 11.28
N GLU A 129 38.53 17.76 12.06
CA GLU A 129 39.09 16.43 12.35
C GLU A 129 39.34 15.63 11.05
N LYS A 130 38.38 15.64 10.12
CA LYS A 130 38.51 14.93 8.85
C LYS A 130 39.64 15.49 7.97
N GLN A 131 39.81 16.81 7.91
CA GLN A 131 40.95 17.42 7.21
C GLN A 131 42.29 17.05 7.87
N SER A 132 42.33 16.78 9.18
CA SER A 132 43.52 16.28 9.86
C SER A 132 43.84 14.81 9.54
N GLU A 133 42.83 13.95 9.40
CA GLU A 133 43.02 12.55 8.96
C GLU A 133 43.54 12.47 7.52
N ASP A 134 42.95 13.25 6.61
CA ASP A 134 43.36 13.31 5.20
C ASP A 134 44.82 13.80 5.06
N ALA A 135 45.24 14.77 5.88
CA ALA A 135 46.63 15.22 5.95
C ALA A 135 47.60 14.15 6.50
N LEU A 136 47.19 13.40 7.53
CA LEU A 136 47.97 12.29 8.09
C LEU A 136 48.14 11.11 7.12
N GLN A 137 47.16 10.85 6.25
CA GLN A 137 47.32 9.89 5.15
C GLN A 137 48.32 10.39 4.09
N ALA A 138 48.27 11.67 3.71
CA ALA A 138 49.18 12.26 2.73
C ALA A 138 50.66 12.24 3.17
N ILE A 139 50.93 12.29 4.48
CA ILE A 139 52.29 12.21 5.05
C ILE A 139 52.80 10.75 5.04
N ASN A 140 52.00 9.78 5.52
CA ASN A 140 52.40 8.37 5.57
C ASN A 140 52.61 7.74 4.19
N LEU A 141 52.00 8.28 3.13
CA LEU A 141 52.23 7.84 1.75
C LEU A 141 53.61 8.24 1.18
N ARG A 142 54.42 9.04 1.89
CA ARG A 142 55.76 9.45 1.43
C ARG A 142 56.91 8.67 2.07
N SER A 143 56.73 8.06 3.24
CA SER A 143 57.80 7.37 3.98
C SER A 143 58.03 5.90 3.58
N PHE A 144 57.18 5.34 2.73
CA PHE A 144 57.15 3.90 2.41
C PHE A 144 57.72 3.54 1.01
N ARG A 145 58.49 4.44 0.38
CA ARG A 145 58.96 4.25 -1.01
C ARG A 145 60.40 3.72 -1.15
N ASP A 146 61.19 3.76 -0.08
CA ASP A 146 62.65 3.63 -0.13
C ASP A 146 63.21 2.48 0.75
N ASP A 147 62.66 1.27 0.65
CA ASP A 147 63.24 0.04 1.24
C ASP A 147 63.72 -0.94 0.14
N PRO A 148 65.04 -1.11 -0.07
CA PRO A 148 65.61 -1.82 -1.21
C PRO A 148 65.70 -3.37 -1.04
N LYS A 149 64.78 -4.02 -0.32
CA LYS A 149 64.84 -5.46 -0.01
C LYS A 149 63.62 -6.32 -0.42
N ALA A 150 62.75 -5.81 -1.28
CA ALA A 150 61.45 -6.44 -1.61
C ALA A 150 61.34 -7.14 -2.99
N GLU A 151 62.44 -7.59 -3.62
CA GLU A 151 62.39 -8.08 -5.02
C GLU A 151 61.89 -9.53 -5.22
N ASN A 152 62.04 -10.42 -4.24
CA ASN A 152 61.97 -11.87 -4.45
C ASN A 152 60.57 -12.54 -4.41
N PHE A 153 59.48 -11.80 -4.66
CA PHE A 153 58.12 -12.39 -4.75
C PHE A 153 57.28 -11.86 -5.93
N ARG A 154 57.86 -11.84 -7.14
CA ARG A 154 57.10 -11.70 -8.39
C ARG A 154 56.82 -13.08 -9.01
N HIS A 155 55.61 -13.63 -8.84
CA HIS A 155 54.89 -14.51 -9.81
C HIS A 155 53.53 -15.04 -9.29
N PHE A 156 52.59 -14.15 -8.95
CA PHE A 156 51.14 -14.44 -8.97
C PHE A 156 50.34 -13.13 -9.05
N PRO A 157 49.81 -12.73 -10.23
CA PRO A 157 49.06 -11.48 -10.37
C PRO A 157 47.58 -11.67 -10.02
N GLY A 158 47.02 -10.84 -9.13
CA GLY A 158 45.59 -10.90 -8.82
C GLY A 158 45.12 -10.22 -7.52
N ARG A 159 45.26 -8.89 -7.42
CA ARG A 159 44.65 -7.95 -6.43
C ARG A 159 43.90 -8.60 -5.23
N ILE A 160 44.57 -8.71 -4.08
CA ILE A 160 43.92 -9.03 -2.77
C ILE A 160 44.31 -8.00 -1.69
N TRP A 161 43.99 -6.72 -1.91
CA TRP A 161 44.13 -5.68 -0.85
C TRP A 161 43.02 -4.61 -0.81
N GLU A 162 42.02 -4.66 -1.71
CA GLU A 162 40.83 -3.78 -1.67
C GLU A 162 39.77 -4.24 -0.65
N THR A 163 39.96 -5.40 -0.02
CA THR A 163 39.03 -6.02 0.97
C THR A 163 38.79 -5.19 2.23
N ARG A 164 39.60 -4.15 2.50
CA ARG A 164 39.35 -3.17 3.57
C ARG A 164 38.08 -2.33 3.37
N SER A 165 37.52 -2.30 2.16
CA SER A 165 36.22 -1.67 1.89
C SER A 165 35.05 -2.62 2.24
N LEU A 166 35.04 -3.83 1.67
CA LEU A 166 33.97 -4.82 1.90
C LEU A 166 33.85 -5.24 3.38
N LEU A 167 34.96 -5.32 4.11
CA LEU A 167 34.95 -5.62 5.55
C LEU A 167 34.36 -4.49 6.42
N LYS A 168 34.19 -3.25 5.91
CA LYS A 168 33.50 -2.17 6.64
C LYS A 168 31.97 -2.31 6.65
N GLU A 169 31.39 -3.08 5.74
CA GLU A 169 29.92 -3.24 5.63
C GLU A 169 29.35 -4.47 6.36
N MET A 170 30.20 -5.37 6.85
CA MET A 170 29.79 -6.57 7.59
C MET A 170 29.77 -6.31 9.11
N ALA A 171 28.73 -6.77 9.82
CA ALA A 171 28.68 -6.64 11.27
C ALA A 171 29.77 -7.50 11.94
N PRO A 172 30.73 -6.91 12.69
CA PRO A 172 31.86 -7.65 13.27
C PRO A 172 31.38 -8.76 14.22
N PRO A 173 32.15 -9.84 14.41
CA PRO A 173 31.86 -10.86 15.40
C PRO A 173 31.70 -10.28 16.82
N VAL A 174 31.03 -11.04 17.68
CA VAL A 174 30.95 -10.75 19.12
C VAL A 174 32.33 -11.04 19.74
N PRO A 175 32.89 -10.15 20.59
CA PRO A 175 34.19 -10.39 21.23
C PRO A 175 34.23 -11.70 22.02
N ALA A 176 35.37 -12.38 22.00
CA ALA A 176 35.54 -13.71 22.58
C ALA A 176 35.20 -13.75 24.07
N GLU A 177 35.51 -12.68 24.80
CA GLU A 177 35.23 -12.50 26.23
C GLU A 177 33.72 -12.63 26.53
N VAL A 178 32.88 -12.12 25.63
CA VAL A 178 31.41 -12.15 25.71
C VAL A 178 30.82 -13.47 25.20
N LEU A 179 31.55 -14.20 24.35
CA LEU A 179 31.23 -15.57 23.94
C LEU A 179 31.61 -16.61 25.02
N HIS A 180 32.58 -16.29 25.88
CA HIS A 180 33.05 -17.12 26.99
C HIS A 180 32.32 -16.87 28.31
N CYS A 181 31.75 -15.68 28.53
CA CYS A 181 30.94 -15.36 29.70
C CYS A 181 29.76 -14.48 29.28
N THR A 182 28.56 -15.05 29.24
CA THR A 182 27.38 -14.35 28.68
C THR A 182 26.62 -13.55 29.74
N PRO A 183 25.85 -12.51 29.36
CA PRO A 183 24.98 -11.79 30.30
C PRO A 183 23.95 -12.68 31.00
N SER A 184 23.54 -13.78 30.38
CA SER A 184 22.64 -14.78 30.98
C SER A 184 23.36 -15.65 32.02
N GLU A 185 24.60 -16.03 31.75
CA GLU A 185 25.44 -16.83 32.65
C GLU A 185 25.79 -16.07 33.94
N VAL A 186 26.08 -14.77 33.83
CA VAL A 186 26.24 -13.84 34.97
C VAL A 186 24.96 -13.74 35.82
N ASP A 187 23.78 -13.91 35.22
CA ASP A 187 22.48 -13.95 35.91
C ASP A 187 22.11 -15.35 36.48
N GLY A 188 23.03 -16.30 36.43
CA GLY A 188 22.87 -17.66 36.96
C GLY A 188 22.15 -18.65 36.03
N ILE A 189 22.03 -18.31 34.73
CA ILE A 189 21.43 -19.17 33.70
C ILE A 189 22.53 -20.05 33.10
N SER A 190 22.42 -21.37 33.29
CA SER A 190 23.34 -22.35 32.68
C SER A 190 23.40 -22.19 31.16
N ARG A 191 24.61 -22.25 30.59
CA ARG A 191 24.86 -22.18 29.13
C ARG A 191 23.93 -23.05 28.28
N ASP A 192 23.69 -24.31 28.65
CA ASP A 192 22.79 -25.21 27.91
C ASP A 192 21.35 -24.67 27.82
N THR A 193 20.83 -24.12 28.93
CA THR A 193 19.49 -23.51 28.99
C THR A 193 19.43 -22.23 28.16
N GLU A 194 20.49 -21.42 28.15
CA GLU A 194 20.56 -20.24 27.27
C GLU A 194 20.59 -20.65 25.79
N GLU A 195 21.41 -21.63 25.42
CA GLU A 195 21.52 -22.09 24.04
C GLU A 195 20.20 -22.74 23.56
N GLU A 196 19.50 -23.52 24.40
CA GLU A 196 18.16 -24.03 24.07
C GLU A 196 17.14 -22.90 23.90
N LEU A 197 17.12 -21.90 24.79
CA LEU A 197 16.18 -20.78 24.70
C LEU A 197 16.43 -19.89 23.46
N ARG A 198 17.70 -19.62 23.12
CA ARG A 198 18.05 -18.91 21.88
C ARG A 198 17.62 -19.70 20.64
N ALA A 199 17.87 -21.00 20.62
CA ALA A 199 17.38 -21.89 19.54
C ALA A 199 15.85 -21.92 19.45
N PHE A 200 15.13 -21.96 20.58
CA PHE A 200 13.67 -21.86 20.63
C PHE A 200 13.16 -20.53 20.06
N GLY A 201 13.85 -19.42 20.35
CA GLY A 201 13.57 -18.10 19.75
C GLY A 201 13.68 -18.10 18.22
N VAL A 202 14.72 -18.74 17.68
CA VAL A 202 14.93 -18.88 16.23
C VAL A 202 13.87 -19.79 15.58
N VAL A 203 13.51 -20.90 16.20
CA VAL A 203 12.41 -21.77 15.73
C VAL A 203 11.06 -21.03 15.76
N LEU A 204 10.86 -20.09 16.70
CA LEU A 204 9.73 -19.16 16.72
C LEU A 204 9.75 -18.20 15.52
N LEU A 205 10.90 -17.60 15.22
CA LEU A 205 11.10 -16.70 14.07
C LEU A 205 10.84 -17.40 12.74
N GLN A 206 11.34 -18.62 12.55
CA GLN A 206 11.10 -19.44 11.35
C GLN A 206 9.60 -19.71 11.16
N ARG A 207 8.91 -20.18 12.21
CA ARG A 207 7.46 -20.45 12.17
C ARG A 207 6.63 -19.18 11.92
N ALA A 208 7.01 -18.06 12.52
CA ALA A 208 6.34 -16.78 12.30
C ALA A 208 6.56 -16.25 10.87
N SER A 209 7.77 -16.40 10.33
CA SER A 209 8.13 -15.95 8.97
C SER A 209 7.37 -16.72 7.90
N LEU A 210 7.24 -18.04 8.03
CA LEU A 210 6.41 -18.88 7.16
C LEU A 210 4.93 -18.44 7.21
N LEU A 211 4.38 -18.20 8.41
CA LEU A 211 2.99 -17.74 8.58
C LEU A 211 2.74 -16.30 8.08
N LEU A 212 3.77 -15.45 8.05
CA LEU A 212 3.74 -14.09 7.50
C LEU A 212 4.07 -14.01 6.00
N ARG A 213 4.41 -15.14 5.37
CA ARG A 213 4.96 -15.24 4.01
C ARG A 213 6.11 -14.23 3.80
N LEU A 214 7.13 -14.32 4.65
CA LEU A 214 8.34 -13.49 4.56
C LEU A 214 9.45 -14.20 3.76
N PRO A 215 10.31 -13.46 3.05
CA PRO A 215 11.53 -14.02 2.45
C PRO A 215 12.45 -14.65 3.50
N GLN A 216 13.20 -15.69 3.11
CA GLN A 216 14.13 -16.35 4.04
C GLN A 216 15.20 -15.40 4.57
N GLN A 217 15.66 -14.44 3.76
CA GLN A 217 16.60 -13.39 4.18
C GLN A 217 16.09 -12.59 5.39
N THR A 218 14.80 -12.25 5.44
CA THR A 218 14.17 -11.56 6.58
C THR A 218 14.17 -12.43 7.84
N CYS A 219 13.92 -13.73 7.70
CA CYS A 219 13.98 -14.67 8.82
C CYS A 219 15.42 -14.84 9.37
N VAL A 220 16.41 -14.89 8.47
CA VAL A 220 17.83 -15.03 8.83
C VAL A 220 18.33 -13.76 9.52
N THR A 221 18.08 -12.56 8.97
CA THR A 221 18.40 -11.30 9.66
C THR A 221 17.70 -11.19 11.02
N ALA A 222 16.42 -11.58 11.14
CA ALA A 222 15.74 -11.61 12.44
C ALA A 222 16.41 -12.56 13.45
N SER A 223 16.94 -13.69 12.97
CA SER A 223 17.66 -14.67 13.79
C SER A 223 19.00 -14.12 14.27
N SER A 224 19.79 -13.51 13.37
CA SER A 224 21.04 -12.81 13.72
C SER A 224 20.82 -11.67 14.72
N VAL A 225 19.74 -10.89 14.56
CA VAL A 225 19.34 -9.83 15.51
C VAL A 225 19.01 -10.41 16.88
N LEU A 226 18.26 -11.51 16.95
CA LEU A 226 17.92 -12.17 18.22
C LEU A 226 19.16 -12.76 18.92
N GLN A 227 20.00 -13.50 18.18
CA GLN A 227 21.21 -14.11 18.73
C GLN A 227 22.17 -13.04 19.27
N ARG A 228 22.43 -11.96 18.51
CA ARG A 228 23.33 -10.86 18.93
C ARG A 228 22.77 -10.02 20.07
N PHE A 229 21.45 -9.90 20.20
CA PHE A 229 20.83 -9.20 21.34
C PHE A 229 21.08 -9.92 22.67
N PHE A 230 20.99 -11.26 22.70
CA PHE A 230 21.20 -12.01 23.95
C PHE A 230 22.68 -12.08 24.39
N PHE A 231 23.64 -11.82 23.50
CA PHE A 231 25.02 -11.51 23.89
C PHE A 231 25.22 -10.09 24.47
N ARG A 232 24.17 -9.25 24.54
CA ARG A 232 24.18 -7.94 25.22
C ARG A 232 23.22 -7.86 26.40
N ARG A 233 22.16 -8.68 26.44
CA ARG A 233 21.15 -8.68 27.51
C ARG A 233 20.77 -10.10 27.91
N SER A 234 20.63 -10.30 29.22
CA SER A 234 20.26 -11.57 29.83
C SER A 234 18.85 -12.06 29.44
N LEU A 235 18.71 -13.38 29.29
CA LEU A 235 17.42 -14.07 29.19
C LEU A 235 16.54 -13.95 30.45
N ALA A 236 17.08 -13.55 31.61
CA ALA A 236 16.28 -13.24 32.80
C ALA A 236 15.55 -11.89 32.69
N ASP A 237 16.13 -10.93 31.97
CA ASP A 237 15.58 -9.58 31.80
C ASP A 237 14.56 -9.49 30.63
N PHE A 238 14.68 -10.36 29.62
CA PHE A 238 13.92 -10.27 28.36
C PHE A 238 13.32 -11.61 27.90
N ASP A 239 11.98 -11.70 27.84
CA ASP A 239 11.27 -12.87 27.31
C ASP A 239 11.56 -13.06 25.80
N VAL A 240 12.29 -14.13 25.48
CA VAL A 240 12.64 -14.56 24.11
C VAL A 240 11.47 -14.58 23.13
N ARG A 241 10.23 -14.80 23.60
CA ARG A 241 9.01 -14.80 22.76
C ARG A 241 8.64 -13.39 22.28
N ILE A 242 8.83 -12.39 23.13
CA ILE A 242 8.62 -10.97 22.80
C ILE A 242 9.84 -10.44 22.02
N THR A 243 11.06 -10.83 22.41
CA THR A 243 12.28 -10.49 21.67
C THR A 243 12.20 -10.99 20.23
N ALA A 244 11.79 -12.24 19.98
CA ALA A 244 11.58 -12.76 18.62
C ALA A 244 10.55 -11.94 17.82
N ALA A 245 9.45 -11.50 18.44
CA ALA A 245 8.46 -10.65 17.77
C ALA A 245 9.02 -9.26 17.42
N ALA A 246 9.89 -8.70 18.27
CA ALA A 246 10.59 -7.43 18.03
C ALA A 246 11.71 -7.55 16.99
N SER A 247 12.55 -8.59 17.07
CA SER A 247 13.59 -8.89 16.08
C SER A 247 13.01 -9.09 14.68
N LEU A 248 11.85 -9.75 14.56
CA LEU A 248 11.18 -9.91 13.26
C LEU A 248 10.58 -8.60 12.75
N LEU A 249 9.98 -7.77 13.61
CA LEU A 249 9.48 -6.44 13.23
C LEU A 249 10.61 -5.55 12.71
N LEU A 250 11.76 -5.55 13.39
CA LEU A 250 12.95 -4.80 12.97
C LEU A 250 13.53 -5.34 11.66
N ALA A 251 13.67 -6.67 11.53
CA ALA A 251 14.17 -7.29 10.29
C ALA A 251 13.27 -7.04 9.08
N CYS A 252 11.94 -6.97 9.26
CA CYS A 252 11.02 -6.60 8.19
C CYS A 252 11.34 -5.21 7.63
N LYS A 253 11.63 -4.23 8.50
CA LYS A 253 12.01 -2.87 8.11
C LYS A 253 13.38 -2.86 7.41
N LEU A 254 14.38 -3.52 8.00
CA LEU A 254 15.76 -3.58 7.48
C LEU A 254 15.85 -4.21 6.08
N GLN A 255 15.01 -5.22 5.79
CA GLN A 255 14.96 -5.91 4.50
C GLN A 255 13.86 -5.40 3.56
N GLY A 256 13.22 -4.25 3.84
CA GLY A 256 12.15 -3.68 3.01
C GLY A 256 10.93 -4.59 2.82
N SER A 257 10.73 -5.55 3.72
CA SER A 257 9.71 -6.61 3.65
C SER A 257 8.57 -6.36 4.65
N ASP A 258 8.19 -5.08 4.79
CA ASP A 258 7.40 -4.54 5.89
C ASP A 258 6.16 -5.37 6.27
N ARG A 259 5.98 -5.53 7.58
CA ARG A 259 4.79 -6.14 8.21
C ARG A 259 4.34 -5.25 9.36
N ARG A 260 3.06 -4.89 9.35
CA ARG A 260 2.48 -4.04 10.42
C ARG A 260 2.29 -4.89 11.68
N LEU A 261 2.44 -4.29 12.86
CA LEU A 261 2.20 -4.94 14.16
C LEU A 261 0.84 -5.69 14.22
N LYS A 262 -0.20 -5.20 13.54
CA LYS A 262 -1.52 -5.86 13.42
C LYS A 262 -1.47 -7.24 12.73
N GLN A 263 -0.41 -7.55 11.98
CA GLN A 263 -0.19 -8.84 11.33
C GLN A 263 0.74 -9.75 12.17
N ILE A 264 1.77 -9.16 12.80
CA ILE A 264 2.75 -9.88 13.62
C ILE A 264 2.12 -10.39 14.93
N ILE A 265 1.40 -9.53 15.66
CA ILE A 265 0.83 -9.83 16.98
C ILE A 265 -0.08 -11.07 16.96
N PRO A 266 -1.08 -11.21 16.06
CA PRO A 266 -1.90 -12.42 16.00
C PRO A 266 -1.14 -13.72 15.75
N ILE A 267 0.03 -13.65 15.09
CA ILE A 267 0.84 -14.83 14.75
C ILE A 267 1.70 -15.24 15.95
N PHE A 268 2.37 -14.31 16.62
CA PHE A 268 3.10 -14.63 17.87
C PHE A 268 2.16 -15.06 19.00
N TYR A 269 0.99 -14.41 19.15
CA TYR A 269 -0.05 -14.84 20.08
C TYR A 269 -0.55 -16.27 19.77
N ARG A 270 -0.81 -16.58 18.49
CA ARG A 270 -1.22 -17.93 18.04
C ARG A 270 -0.13 -18.99 18.28
N LEU A 271 1.15 -18.65 18.06
CA LEU A 271 2.27 -19.55 18.33
C LEU A 271 2.47 -19.78 19.83
N HIS A 272 2.28 -18.74 20.66
CA HIS A 272 2.30 -18.84 22.12
C HIS A 272 1.15 -19.71 22.66
N LEU A 273 -0.10 -19.50 22.23
CA LEU A 273 -1.21 -20.37 22.64
C LEU A 273 -0.98 -21.83 22.23
N ARG A 274 -0.38 -22.08 21.06
CA ARG A 274 0.02 -23.44 20.63
C ARG A 274 1.19 -24.03 21.43
N SER A 275 2.00 -23.24 22.12
CA SER A 275 3.03 -23.76 23.04
C SER A 275 2.46 -24.11 24.41
N LEU A 276 1.33 -23.50 24.81
CA LEU A 276 0.62 -23.80 26.07
C LEU A 276 -0.37 -24.97 25.95
N GLN A 277 -0.77 -25.34 24.73
CA GLN A 277 -1.73 -26.43 24.52
C GLN A 277 -1.09 -27.82 24.56
N ASP A 278 -1.59 -28.63 25.48
CA ASP A 278 -1.44 -30.09 25.55
C ASP A 278 -1.63 -30.74 24.14
N PRO A 279 -0.82 -31.76 23.77
CA PRO A 279 -0.91 -32.42 22.47
C PRO A 279 -2.33 -32.91 22.08
N VAL A 280 -3.15 -33.35 23.03
CA VAL A 280 -4.55 -33.77 22.81
C VAL A 280 -5.42 -32.59 22.38
N HIS A 281 -5.14 -31.39 22.89
CA HIS A 281 -5.98 -30.20 22.71
C HIS A 281 -5.65 -29.37 21.46
N ARG A 282 -4.52 -29.62 20.79
CA ARG A 282 -4.04 -28.88 19.60
C ARG A 282 -4.99 -28.80 18.41
N ARG A 283 -6.03 -29.65 18.35
CA ARG A 283 -7.04 -29.67 17.28
C ARG A 283 -8.22 -28.71 17.50
N ARG A 284 -8.39 -28.13 18.69
CA ARG A 284 -9.50 -27.19 18.96
C ARG A 284 -9.26 -25.83 18.25
N PRO A 285 -10.31 -25.14 17.77
CA PRO A 285 -10.19 -23.78 17.28
C PRO A 285 -9.61 -22.85 18.37
N LEU A 286 -8.59 -22.07 18.02
CA LEU A 286 -8.02 -21.07 18.93
C LEU A 286 -8.94 -19.85 19.03
N PRO A 287 -9.06 -19.23 20.22
CA PRO A 287 -9.86 -18.02 20.38
C PRO A 287 -9.34 -16.90 19.48
N GLY A 288 -10.26 -16.08 18.96
CA GLY A 288 -9.91 -14.91 18.16
C GLY A 288 -9.34 -13.80 19.04
N LEU A 289 -8.12 -13.36 18.76
CA LEU A 289 -7.53 -12.20 19.43
C LEU A 289 -8.25 -10.91 19.01
N ASP A 290 -8.90 -10.24 19.94
CA ASP A 290 -9.32 -8.85 19.72
C ASP A 290 -8.09 -7.93 19.72
N MET A 291 -7.83 -7.30 18.58
CA MET A 291 -6.77 -6.31 18.40
C MET A 291 -7.02 -4.98 19.16
N ARG A 292 -8.16 -4.85 19.85
CA ARG A 292 -8.47 -3.78 20.82
C ARG A 292 -8.50 -4.28 22.28
N GLY A 293 -8.37 -5.60 22.51
CA GLY A 293 -8.34 -6.21 23.83
C GLY A 293 -7.00 -6.02 24.55
N ARG A 294 -7.00 -6.22 25.88
CA ARG A 294 -5.84 -6.00 26.75
C ARG A 294 -4.59 -6.72 26.25
N ASP A 295 -4.67 -8.03 26.01
CA ASP A 295 -3.56 -8.89 25.56
C ASP A 295 -2.84 -8.33 24.32
N ALA A 296 -3.60 -7.88 23.32
CA ALA A 296 -3.07 -7.34 22.08
C ALA A 296 -2.40 -5.98 22.27
N LEU A 297 -2.89 -5.17 23.22
CA LEU A 297 -2.36 -3.86 23.56
C LEU A 297 -1.08 -3.98 24.40
N GLU A 298 -1.04 -4.88 25.36
CA GLU A 298 0.14 -5.18 26.19
C GLU A 298 1.25 -5.83 25.35
N MET A 299 0.94 -6.85 24.54
CA MET A 299 1.91 -7.43 23.60
C MET A 299 2.43 -6.38 22.60
N LYS A 300 1.57 -5.46 22.11
CA LYS A 300 2.01 -4.36 21.24
C LYS A 300 3.01 -3.44 21.95
N GLN A 301 2.73 -3.04 23.20
CA GLN A 301 3.62 -2.17 23.98
C GLN A 301 4.95 -2.86 24.28
N ALA A 302 4.92 -4.14 24.68
CA ALA A 302 6.10 -4.95 24.94
C ALA A 302 6.99 -5.09 23.69
N ILE A 303 6.42 -5.42 22.53
CA ILE A 303 7.18 -5.52 21.27
C ILE A 303 7.85 -4.19 20.90
N ILE A 304 7.14 -3.06 21.02
CA ILE A 304 7.71 -1.73 20.72
C ILE A 304 8.84 -1.38 21.70
N SER A 305 8.68 -1.68 22.99
CA SER A 305 9.70 -1.42 24.00
C SER A 305 10.95 -2.28 23.77
N VAL A 306 10.79 -3.57 23.45
CA VAL A 306 11.93 -4.45 23.17
C VAL A 306 12.60 -4.10 21.82
N GLU A 307 11.85 -3.67 20.80
CA GLU A 307 12.44 -3.15 19.55
C GLU A 307 13.36 -1.94 19.80
N GLN A 308 12.94 -1.01 20.68
CA GLN A 308 13.77 0.14 21.07
C GLN A 308 15.02 -0.29 21.85
N GLN A 309 14.92 -1.29 22.72
CA GLN A 309 16.09 -1.85 23.40
C GLN A 309 17.05 -2.54 22.42
N ILE A 310 16.55 -3.38 21.49
CA ILE A 310 17.38 -4.03 20.46
C ILE A 310 18.18 -3.01 19.65
N LEU A 311 17.56 -1.91 19.21
CA LEU A 311 18.26 -0.84 18.49
C LEU A 311 19.37 -0.18 19.35
N SER A 312 19.11 0.05 20.63
CA SER A 312 20.08 0.63 21.55
C SER A 312 21.27 -0.30 21.83
N GLU A 313 21.03 -1.59 22.07
CA GLU A 313 22.10 -2.57 22.40
C GLU A 313 22.99 -2.88 21.20
N LEU A 314 22.43 -2.85 19.99
CA LEU A 314 23.17 -3.00 18.73
C LEU A 314 23.79 -1.67 18.23
N GLY A 315 23.77 -0.61 19.05
CA GLY A 315 24.36 0.70 18.71
C GLY A 315 23.80 1.32 17.43
N PHE A 316 22.53 1.06 17.11
CA PHE A 316 21.86 1.35 15.84
C PHE A 316 22.48 0.72 14.58
N GLY A 317 23.59 -0.02 14.68
CA GLY A 317 24.28 -0.70 13.57
C GLY A 317 23.57 -1.93 12.99
N ALA A 318 22.26 -2.07 13.20
CA ALA A 318 21.47 -3.22 12.74
C ALA A 318 21.38 -3.33 11.21
N SER A 319 21.69 -2.26 10.46
CA SER A 319 21.89 -2.27 9.01
C SER A 319 22.98 -3.24 8.54
N LEU A 320 24.04 -3.41 9.35
CA LEU A 320 25.17 -4.31 9.05
C LEU A 320 24.78 -5.81 9.14
N LEU A 321 23.55 -6.12 9.59
CA LEU A 321 22.96 -7.46 9.64
C LEU A 321 22.05 -7.77 8.43
N ARG A 322 22.12 -6.93 7.38
CA ARG A 322 21.39 -7.12 6.11
C ARG A 322 21.95 -8.28 5.27
N GLU A 323 23.25 -8.53 5.38
CA GLU A 323 23.91 -9.63 4.69
C GLU A 323 23.67 -10.98 5.39
N THR A 324 23.60 -12.04 4.57
CA THR A 324 23.22 -13.39 5.04
C THR A 324 24.09 -14.48 4.40
N PRO A 325 24.32 -15.62 5.09
CA PRO A 325 25.05 -16.74 4.52
C PRO A 325 24.43 -17.26 3.22
N HIS A 326 23.10 -17.29 3.15
CA HIS A 326 22.34 -17.73 1.96
C HIS A 326 22.70 -16.94 0.70
N ARG A 327 22.97 -15.63 0.81
CA ARG A 327 23.41 -14.81 -0.33
C ARG A 327 24.81 -15.22 -0.82
N HIS A 328 25.73 -15.43 0.12
CA HIS A 328 27.10 -15.84 -0.17
C HIS A 328 27.16 -17.25 -0.76
N MET A 329 26.39 -18.19 -0.21
CA MET A 329 26.26 -19.56 -0.72
C MET A 329 25.75 -19.59 -2.16
N LEU A 330 24.71 -18.79 -2.47
CA LEU A 330 24.21 -18.66 -3.84
C LEU A 330 25.22 -17.99 -4.77
N HIS A 331 25.96 -16.97 -4.29
CA HIS A 331 27.01 -16.33 -5.08
C HIS A 331 28.13 -17.32 -5.44
N PHE A 332 28.67 -18.06 -4.46
CA PHE A 332 29.72 -19.05 -4.67
C PHE A 332 29.29 -20.19 -5.61
N LEU A 333 28.07 -20.73 -5.42
CA LEU A 333 27.55 -21.86 -6.21
C LEU A 333 26.99 -21.50 -7.59
N ARG A 334 26.70 -20.23 -7.91
CA ARG A 334 26.10 -19.81 -9.20
C ARG A 334 26.89 -18.78 -10.00
N SER A 335 27.89 -18.14 -9.39
CA SER A 335 28.59 -16.99 -9.98
C SER A 335 30.04 -16.84 -9.48
N GLY A 336 30.53 -17.84 -8.74
CA GLY A 336 31.88 -17.87 -8.19
C GLY A 336 32.57 -19.20 -8.52
N ALA A 337 33.64 -19.52 -7.77
CA ALA A 337 34.53 -20.64 -8.04
C ALA A 337 33.88 -22.05 -8.02
N LEU A 338 32.60 -22.18 -7.63
CA LEU A 338 31.85 -23.43 -7.65
C LEU A 338 30.67 -23.43 -8.65
N ASN A 339 30.64 -22.52 -9.64
CA ASN A 339 29.56 -22.47 -10.65
C ASN A 339 29.39 -23.79 -11.44
N VAL A 340 30.44 -24.63 -11.54
CA VAL A 340 30.37 -25.99 -12.13
C VAL A 340 29.31 -26.87 -11.43
N PHE A 341 28.96 -26.58 -10.18
CA PHE A 341 27.95 -27.30 -9.40
C PHE A 341 26.59 -26.59 -9.34
N SER A 342 26.40 -25.45 -10.02
CA SER A 342 25.16 -24.64 -9.99
C SER A 342 23.91 -25.41 -10.39
N THR A 343 24.07 -26.38 -11.30
CA THR A 343 23.02 -27.26 -11.82
C THR A 343 22.65 -28.40 -10.87
N ARG A 344 23.48 -28.69 -9.85
CA ARG A 344 23.23 -29.75 -8.86
C ARG A 344 22.28 -29.28 -7.77
N VAL A 345 20.97 -29.29 -8.09
CA VAL A 345 19.88 -28.86 -7.20
C VAL A 345 19.98 -29.50 -5.80
N GLU A 346 20.38 -30.77 -5.71
CA GLU A 346 20.54 -31.50 -4.45
C GLU A 346 21.63 -30.90 -3.54
N LEU A 347 22.78 -30.50 -4.11
CA LEU A 347 23.85 -29.83 -3.37
C LEU A 347 23.40 -28.47 -2.87
N VAL A 348 22.81 -27.66 -3.75
CA VAL A 348 22.27 -26.33 -3.41
C VAL A 348 21.22 -26.44 -2.30
N GLN A 349 20.30 -27.42 -2.39
CA GLN A 349 19.26 -27.62 -1.40
C GLN A 349 19.79 -28.18 -0.08
N SER A 350 20.78 -29.09 -0.09
CA SER A 350 21.38 -29.59 1.15
C SER A 350 22.20 -28.52 1.87
N ALA A 351 22.97 -27.69 1.14
CA ALA A 351 23.69 -26.55 1.72
C ALA A 351 22.71 -25.52 2.31
N TRP A 352 21.64 -25.19 1.58
CA TRP A 352 20.56 -24.32 2.05
C TRP A 352 19.91 -24.83 3.34
N ASN A 353 19.75 -26.15 3.48
CA ASN A 353 19.22 -26.76 4.70
C ASN A 353 20.19 -26.59 5.88
N PHE A 354 21.48 -26.91 5.72
CA PHE A 354 22.50 -26.67 6.75
C PHE A 354 22.54 -25.20 7.22
N LEU A 355 22.35 -24.23 6.32
CA LEU A 355 22.26 -22.81 6.66
C LEU A 355 20.99 -22.39 7.41
N ASN A 356 19.89 -23.13 7.25
CA ASN A 356 18.67 -22.87 8.01
C ASN A 356 18.79 -23.41 9.44
N ASP A 357 19.45 -24.55 9.60
CA ASP A 357 19.70 -25.17 10.90
C ASP A 357 20.80 -24.41 11.67
N SER A 358 21.83 -23.91 10.98
CA SER A 358 22.91 -23.11 11.62
C SER A 358 22.41 -21.80 12.25
N ALA A 359 21.26 -21.27 11.84
CA ALA A 359 20.66 -20.10 12.49
C ALA A 359 20.27 -20.37 13.96
N CYS A 360 20.06 -21.63 14.34
CA CYS A 360 19.74 -22.02 15.71
C CYS A 360 20.96 -22.01 16.66
N SER A 361 22.18 -21.78 16.15
CA SER A 361 23.41 -21.63 16.96
C SER A 361 23.91 -20.17 17.01
N SER A 362 24.95 -19.92 17.80
CA SER A 362 25.66 -18.64 17.86
C SER A 362 26.61 -18.37 16.69
N LEU A 363 26.65 -19.22 15.66
CA LEU A 363 27.60 -19.06 14.53
C LEU A 363 27.51 -17.69 13.83
N CYS A 364 26.33 -17.06 13.76
CA CYS A 364 26.15 -15.70 13.21
C CYS A 364 26.67 -14.55 14.13
N CYS A 365 27.14 -14.90 15.32
CA CYS A 365 27.83 -14.05 16.27
C CYS A 365 29.34 -14.34 16.29
N GLU A 366 29.74 -15.60 16.09
CA GLU A 366 31.14 -16.06 16.09
C GLU A 366 31.86 -15.79 14.77
N TYR A 367 31.17 -15.98 13.62
CA TYR A 367 31.77 -16.00 12.28
C TYR A 367 31.06 -15.07 11.29
N GLN A 368 31.74 -14.74 10.19
CA GLN A 368 31.20 -13.93 9.11
C GLN A 368 30.25 -14.73 8.20
N PRO A 369 29.24 -14.08 7.57
CA PRO A 369 28.28 -14.74 6.69
C PRO A 369 28.88 -15.59 5.57
N HIS A 370 30.05 -15.22 5.03
CA HIS A 370 30.70 -15.96 3.95
C HIS A 370 31.33 -17.27 4.45
N GLU A 371 31.93 -17.28 5.64
CA GLU A 371 32.56 -18.46 6.26
C GLU A 371 31.52 -19.54 6.58
N ILE A 372 30.37 -19.09 7.10
CA ILE A 372 29.20 -19.93 7.37
C ILE A 372 28.65 -20.54 6.07
N ALA A 373 28.63 -19.76 4.98
CA ALA A 373 28.25 -20.27 3.66
C ALA A 373 29.22 -21.36 3.17
N THR A 374 30.53 -21.14 3.25
CA THR A 374 31.56 -22.12 2.88
C THR A 374 31.39 -23.43 3.65
N ALA A 375 31.26 -23.38 4.98
CA ALA A 375 31.06 -24.58 5.79
C ALA A 375 29.78 -25.36 5.44
N SER A 376 28.69 -24.67 5.07
CA SER A 376 27.46 -25.34 4.62
C SER A 376 27.61 -26.07 3.28
N ILE A 377 28.43 -25.53 2.38
CA ILE A 377 28.76 -26.16 1.09
C ILE A 377 29.64 -27.39 1.32
N PHE A 378 30.63 -27.28 2.22
CA PHE A 378 31.48 -28.41 2.63
C PHE A 378 30.64 -29.58 3.16
N LEU A 379 29.75 -29.31 4.14
CA LEU A 379 28.87 -30.34 4.70
C LEU A 379 27.88 -30.93 3.68
N ALA A 380 27.39 -30.13 2.74
CA ALA A 380 26.53 -30.61 1.68
C ALA A 380 27.26 -31.49 0.66
N ALA A 381 28.51 -31.15 0.33
CA ALA A 381 29.34 -31.94 -0.58
C ALA A 381 29.78 -33.25 0.06
N ASP A 382 30.24 -33.23 1.32
CA ASP A 382 30.59 -34.42 2.11
C ASP A 382 29.39 -35.38 2.22
N LYS A 383 28.22 -34.88 2.66
CA LYS A 383 26.99 -35.67 2.77
C LYS A 383 26.53 -36.30 1.45
N LEU A 384 26.81 -35.65 0.31
CA LEU A 384 26.47 -36.15 -1.03
C LEU A 384 27.65 -36.84 -1.74
N GLN A 385 28.79 -37.02 -1.06
CA GLN A 385 30.03 -37.58 -1.60
C GLN A 385 30.51 -36.89 -2.90
N ILE A 386 30.33 -35.57 -2.99
CA ILE A 386 30.73 -34.74 -4.13
C ILE A 386 32.16 -34.22 -3.91
N GLN A 387 33.06 -34.65 -4.79
CA GLN A 387 34.43 -34.13 -4.87
C GLN A 387 34.42 -32.63 -5.24
N LEU A 388 35.03 -31.79 -4.40
CA LEU A 388 35.19 -30.34 -4.63
C LEU A 388 36.64 -30.00 -5.08
N PRO A 389 36.86 -28.87 -5.79
CA PRO A 389 38.17 -28.51 -6.34
C PRO A 389 39.26 -28.36 -5.27
N SER A 390 40.32 -29.17 -5.37
CA SER A 390 41.38 -29.23 -4.36
C SER A 390 42.64 -28.42 -4.72
N ARG A 391 42.77 -27.92 -5.96
CA ARG A 391 43.90 -27.11 -6.44
C ARG A 391 43.42 -26.02 -7.42
N PRO A 392 43.49 -24.72 -7.06
CA PRO A 392 43.67 -24.22 -5.69
C PRO A 392 42.55 -24.71 -4.76
N PRO A 393 42.74 -24.71 -3.43
CA PRO A 393 41.69 -25.15 -2.50
C PRO A 393 40.45 -24.24 -2.59
N TRP A 394 39.29 -24.83 -2.90
CA TRP A 394 38.07 -24.07 -3.23
C TRP A 394 37.60 -23.07 -2.15
N TRP A 395 37.86 -23.36 -0.87
CA TRP A 395 37.50 -22.48 0.24
C TRP A 395 38.27 -21.15 0.25
N ASN A 396 39.49 -21.12 -0.32
CA ASN A 396 40.27 -19.88 -0.48
C ASN A 396 39.54 -18.89 -1.41
N ALA A 397 38.91 -19.40 -2.47
CA ALA A 397 38.08 -18.59 -3.38
C ALA A 397 36.71 -18.21 -2.78
N CYS A 398 36.37 -18.76 -1.62
CA CYS A 398 35.26 -18.35 -0.76
C CYS A 398 35.75 -17.45 0.41
N TYR A 399 36.99 -16.96 0.34
CA TYR A 399 37.67 -16.12 1.34
C TYR A 399 37.75 -16.70 2.77
N THR A 400 37.52 -18.00 2.93
CA THR A 400 37.40 -18.67 4.23
C THR A 400 38.65 -19.49 4.54
N ARG A 401 39.12 -19.52 5.80
CA ARG A 401 40.23 -20.41 6.20
C ARG A 401 39.74 -21.85 6.39
N TYR A 402 40.63 -22.82 6.18
CA TYR A 402 40.30 -24.24 6.39
C TYR A 402 39.91 -24.54 7.85
N GLU A 403 40.62 -23.96 8.81
CA GLU A 403 40.38 -24.13 10.25
C GLU A 403 38.97 -23.67 10.64
N ASP A 404 38.60 -22.45 10.24
CA ASP A 404 37.28 -21.87 10.50
C ASP A 404 36.16 -22.64 9.79
N MET A 405 36.34 -22.99 8.51
CA MET A 405 35.40 -23.85 7.77
C MET A 405 35.14 -25.17 8.52
N MET A 406 36.19 -25.85 8.98
CA MET A 406 36.09 -27.11 9.69
C MET A 406 35.51 -26.96 11.09
N GLN A 407 35.76 -25.84 11.77
CA GLN A 407 35.19 -25.57 13.10
C GLN A 407 33.70 -25.24 13.03
N ILE A 408 33.29 -24.39 12.08
CA ILE A 408 31.88 -24.12 11.77
C ILE A 408 31.15 -25.42 11.40
N ALA A 409 31.76 -26.27 10.56
CA ALA A 409 31.19 -27.55 10.16
C ALA A 409 30.96 -28.51 11.35
N LYS A 410 31.91 -28.58 12.30
CA LYS A 410 31.72 -29.34 13.56
C LYS A 410 30.56 -28.77 14.38
N SER A 411 30.48 -27.45 14.54
CA SER A 411 29.43 -26.77 15.30
C SER A 411 28.03 -26.95 14.69
N MET A 412 27.90 -26.91 13.35
CA MET A 412 26.67 -27.26 12.65
C MET A 412 26.29 -28.73 12.90
N ASN A 413 27.23 -29.67 12.75
CA ASN A 413 26.97 -31.10 12.98
C ASN A 413 26.63 -31.42 14.45
N ALA A 414 27.09 -30.63 15.41
CA ALA A 414 26.74 -30.77 16.82
C ALA A 414 25.25 -30.49 17.10
N LEU A 415 24.55 -29.70 16.27
CA LEU A 415 23.12 -29.41 16.44
C LEU A 415 22.26 -30.67 16.34
N TYR A 416 22.57 -31.58 15.40
CA TYR A 416 21.83 -32.84 15.22
C TYR A 416 22.02 -33.85 16.36
N ARG A 417 22.89 -33.56 17.34
CA ARG A 417 23.04 -34.34 18.58
C ARG A 417 22.15 -33.83 19.71
N ARG A 418 21.52 -32.65 19.57
CA ARG A 418 20.68 -32.02 20.60
C ARG A 418 19.21 -32.47 20.50
N PRO A 419 18.44 -32.45 21.60
CA PRO A 419 17.00 -32.69 21.55
C PRO A 419 16.28 -31.66 20.66
N PHE A 420 15.46 -32.14 19.72
CA PHE A 420 14.65 -31.27 18.85
C PHE A 420 13.16 -31.67 18.91
N PRO A 421 12.21 -30.71 18.88
CA PRO A 421 12.42 -29.25 18.87
C PRO A 421 12.90 -28.71 20.23
N PRO A 422 13.68 -27.62 20.26
CA PRO A 422 14.05 -26.94 21.48
C PRO A 422 12.80 -26.46 22.23
N ARG A 423 12.86 -26.51 23.56
CA ARG A 423 11.75 -26.24 24.47
C ARG A 423 11.83 -24.84 25.04
N TRP A 424 10.69 -24.35 25.53
CA TRP A 424 10.64 -23.14 26.32
C TRP A 424 10.52 -23.51 27.79
N HIS A 425 11.45 -23.00 28.59
CA HIS A 425 11.45 -23.13 30.04
C HIS A 425 11.41 -21.73 30.66
N PRO A 426 10.58 -21.50 31.70
CA PRO A 426 10.58 -20.22 32.41
C PRO A 426 11.86 -20.09 33.23
N VAL A 427 12.62 -19.03 32.98
CA VAL A 427 13.86 -18.72 33.71
C VAL A 427 13.64 -17.49 34.59
N GLN A 428 14.33 -17.47 35.72
CA GLN A 428 14.40 -16.36 36.67
C GLN A 428 15.87 -16.16 37.04
N ARG A 429 16.30 -14.92 37.27
CA ARG A 429 17.65 -14.62 37.79
C ARG A 429 17.82 -15.36 39.11
N LYS A 430 18.95 -16.06 39.28
CA LYS A 430 19.34 -16.56 40.61
C LYS A 430 19.97 -15.40 41.37
N GLU A 431 19.53 -15.16 42.60
CA GLU A 431 20.29 -14.31 43.51
C GLU A 431 21.61 -15.03 43.82
N ALA A 432 22.73 -14.33 43.71
CA ALA A 432 24.04 -14.94 43.91
C ALA A 432 24.25 -15.27 45.39
N GLU A 433 24.35 -16.56 45.70
CA GLU A 433 24.79 -17.01 47.03
C GLU A 433 26.20 -16.48 47.28
N VAL A 434 26.34 -15.61 48.28
CA VAL A 434 27.63 -15.04 48.67
C VAL A 434 28.51 -16.17 49.22
N PRO A 435 29.69 -16.46 48.63
CA PRO A 435 30.54 -17.55 49.11
C PRO A 435 30.93 -17.36 50.59
N GLY A 436 30.58 -18.33 51.41
CA GLY A 436 30.70 -18.23 52.87
C GLY A 436 32.14 -18.30 53.38
N CYS A 437 32.64 -17.15 53.86
CA CYS A 437 33.58 -16.98 54.97
C CYS A 437 34.77 -17.96 55.12
N LEU A 438 35.98 -17.43 54.91
CA LEU A 438 37.12 -17.76 55.78
C LEU A 438 37.13 -16.78 56.96
N ARG A 439 37.34 -17.28 58.18
CA ARG A 439 37.57 -16.48 59.41
C ARG A 439 39.01 -15.93 59.39
N SER A 440 39.50 -15.01 60.23
CA SER A 440 39.18 -14.57 61.63
C SER A 440 39.99 -13.28 61.94
N PRO A 441 39.96 -12.66 63.15
CA PRO A 441 39.07 -12.75 64.32
C PRO A 441 38.41 -11.39 64.68
N GLU A 442 37.88 -11.23 65.90
CA GLU A 442 37.17 -10.02 66.37
C GLU A 442 38.08 -8.85 66.82
N THR A 443 37.61 -7.60 66.67
CA THR A 443 37.73 -6.58 67.74
C THR A 443 36.59 -5.54 67.65
N GLU A 444 36.18 -5.11 68.83
CA GLU A 444 35.08 -4.27 69.34
C GLU A 444 34.55 -3.04 68.56
N GLU A 445 33.31 -2.69 68.89
CA GLU A 445 32.60 -1.41 68.65
C GLU A 445 33.19 -0.27 69.54
N PRO A 446 32.94 1.05 69.30
CA PRO A 446 31.58 1.61 69.40
C PRO A 446 31.26 2.85 68.52
N SER A 447 30.03 3.34 68.68
CA SER A 447 29.54 4.66 68.27
C SER A 447 29.12 5.48 69.52
N PRO A 448 28.50 6.68 69.45
CA PRO A 448 28.45 7.70 68.39
C PRO A 448 28.84 9.12 68.90
N THR A 449 28.86 10.14 68.04
CA THR A 449 28.50 11.53 68.44
C THR A 449 28.13 12.38 67.22
N ALA A 450 27.42 13.50 67.42
CA ALA A 450 26.82 14.29 66.33
C ALA A 450 27.05 15.80 66.46
N HIS A 451 27.34 16.46 65.33
CA HIS A 451 27.14 17.90 65.13
C HIS A 451 26.77 18.20 63.67
N SER A 452 26.17 19.36 63.42
CA SER A 452 25.74 19.86 62.10
C SER A 452 25.63 21.40 62.16
N PRO A 453 25.29 22.14 61.08
CA PRO A 453 25.29 21.80 59.65
C PRO A 453 26.05 22.84 58.79
N ARG A 454 26.25 22.57 57.48
CA ARG A 454 26.26 23.63 56.42
C ARG A 454 26.13 23.04 55.01
N GLU A 455 25.83 23.90 54.03
CA GLU A 455 25.28 23.48 52.74
C GLU A 455 26.29 23.01 51.68
N ALA A 456 25.88 22.00 50.90
CA ALA A 456 26.38 21.75 49.54
C ALA A 456 25.28 21.08 48.68
N SER A 457 25.34 21.31 47.36
CA SER A 457 24.32 20.96 46.38
C SER A 457 24.12 19.45 46.15
N ARG A 458 22.86 19.01 46.07
CA ARG A 458 22.49 17.64 45.65
C ARG A 458 22.14 17.56 44.16
N SER A 459 23.06 17.06 43.34
CA SER A 459 22.76 16.52 42.00
C SER A 459 22.59 14.99 42.07
N ARG A 460 21.45 14.52 42.55
CA ARG A 460 21.14 13.07 42.55
C ARG A 460 20.79 12.58 41.14
N SER A 461 21.67 11.77 40.54
CA SER A 461 21.26 10.85 39.48
C SER A 461 20.28 9.81 40.05
N PRO A 462 19.13 9.54 39.40
CA PRO A 462 18.17 8.58 39.90
C PRO A 462 18.62 7.15 39.60
N LYS A 463 18.69 6.28 40.64
CA LYS A 463 18.72 4.83 40.42
C LYS A 463 17.44 4.41 39.66
N PRO A 464 17.52 3.55 38.63
CA PRO A 464 16.33 3.09 37.93
C PRO A 464 15.43 2.25 38.86
N ALA A 465 14.12 2.49 38.79
CA ALA A 465 13.12 1.69 39.52
C ALA A 465 13.05 0.25 38.97
N PRO A 466 12.66 -0.74 39.80
CA PRO A 466 12.63 -2.15 39.38
C PRO A 466 11.67 -2.37 38.21
N LYS A 467 12.18 -2.98 37.13
CA LYS A 467 11.38 -3.37 35.96
C LYS A 467 10.38 -4.46 36.35
N ARG A 468 9.08 -4.17 36.25
CA ARG A 468 8.02 -5.15 36.46
C ARG A 468 8.01 -6.16 35.31
N VAL A 469 8.47 -7.38 35.55
CA VAL A 469 8.43 -8.48 34.57
C VAL A 469 6.99 -8.72 34.12
N VAL A 470 6.74 -8.59 32.81
CA VAL A 470 5.40 -8.77 32.21
C VAL A 470 5.12 -10.27 32.08
N ARG A 471 4.58 -10.87 33.15
CA ARG A 471 4.06 -12.25 33.10
C ARG A 471 2.78 -12.29 32.26
N LEU A 472 2.88 -12.89 31.07
CA LEU A 472 1.72 -13.39 30.33
C LEU A 472 1.06 -14.51 31.15
N THR A 473 0.00 -14.16 31.89
CA THR A 473 -0.82 -15.07 32.68
C THR A 473 -2.18 -15.20 32.01
N VAL A 474 -2.58 -16.45 31.75
CA VAL A 474 -3.95 -16.81 31.35
C VAL A 474 -4.36 -17.89 32.34
N ASP A 475 -5.23 -17.54 33.29
CA ASP A 475 -5.63 -18.45 34.35
C ASP A 475 -6.47 -19.60 33.77
N ALA A 476 -6.10 -20.84 34.10
CA ALA A 476 -6.87 -22.02 33.75
C ALA A 476 -7.97 -22.25 34.81
N PRO A 477 -9.22 -22.53 34.41
CA PRO A 477 -10.31 -22.78 35.37
C PRO A 477 -10.08 -24.08 36.15
N HIS A 478 -10.41 -24.05 37.45
CA HIS A 478 -10.23 -25.17 38.37
C HIS A 478 -11.09 -26.40 38.00
N GLY A 479 -10.55 -27.60 38.22
CA GLY A 479 -11.29 -28.86 38.09
C GLY A 479 -10.40 -30.10 37.94
N LEU A 480 -9.93 -30.65 39.06
CA LEU A 480 -9.36 -32.01 39.16
C LEU A 480 -10.37 -32.91 39.89
N PRO A 481 -10.44 -34.20 39.52
CA PRO A 481 -9.68 -35.18 40.30
C PRO A 481 -8.89 -36.18 39.43
N SER A 482 -8.10 -37.02 40.12
CA SER A 482 -7.29 -38.14 39.62
C SER A 482 -7.32 -39.27 40.67
N PRO A 483 -6.65 -40.44 40.51
CA PRO A 483 -5.88 -40.94 39.36
C PRO A 483 -6.24 -42.39 38.94
N SER A 484 -5.63 -42.89 37.86
CA SER A 484 -5.30 -44.32 37.68
C SER A 484 -4.09 -44.48 36.76
N SER A 485 -3.28 -45.52 36.99
CA SER A 485 -2.14 -45.97 36.17
C SER A 485 -2.34 -47.48 35.91
N PRO A 486 -1.50 -48.24 35.15
CA PRO A 486 -0.21 -47.93 34.49
C PRO A 486 -0.34 -48.11 32.94
N SER A 487 0.66 -48.38 32.08
CA SER A 487 2.11 -48.70 32.18
C SER A 487 2.87 -48.30 30.90
N CYS A 488 4.21 -48.30 30.93
CA CYS A 488 5.10 -48.05 29.77
C CYS A 488 5.44 -49.37 29.04
N PRO A 489 5.92 -49.39 27.77
CA PRO A 489 7.34 -49.11 27.52
C PRO A 489 7.71 -48.38 26.19
N ARG A 490 9.01 -48.06 26.10
CA ARG A 490 9.87 -47.57 24.98
C ARG A 490 9.57 -48.25 23.61
N PHE A 491 9.93 -47.71 22.43
CA PHE A 491 11.21 -47.08 22.02
C PHE A 491 11.15 -46.44 20.60
N ARG A 492 12.20 -45.66 20.26
CA ARG A 492 12.77 -45.35 18.91
C ARG A 492 11.88 -44.74 17.82
N ILE A 493 12.33 -43.59 17.31
CA ILE A 493 12.10 -43.14 15.93
C ILE A 493 13.47 -43.09 15.24
N ALA A 494 13.62 -43.83 14.14
CA ALA A 494 14.66 -43.62 13.13
C ALA A 494 13.99 -43.02 11.87
N GLY A 495 14.77 -42.37 11.01
CA GLY A 495 14.25 -41.65 9.84
C GLY A 495 14.55 -42.31 8.49
N ALA A 496 14.33 -41.52 7.44
CA ALA A 496 14.60 -41.76 6.01
C ALA A 496 13.56 -42.58 5.19
N LEU A 497 13.08 -41.92 4.12
CA LEU A 497 12.91 -42.38 2.73
C LEU A 497 12.77 -43.89 2.43
N GLN A 498 11.69 -44.26 1.71
CA GLN A 498 11.76 -44.72 0.30
C GLN A 498 10.35 -44.71 -0.37
N LEU A 499 10.25 -45.13 -1.64
CA LEU A 499 9.05 -45.13 -2.49
C LEU A 499 8.28 -46.47 -2.43
N CYS A 500 6.97 -46.48 -2.77
CA CYS A 500 6.41 -47.18 -3.96
C CYS A 500 4.93 -47.66 -3.89
N ALA A 501 4.17 -47.31 -4.94
CA ALA A 501 3.20 -48.15 -5.70
C ALA A 501 1.85 -48.62 -5.10
N MET A 502 1.02 -49.18 -6.03
CA MET A 502 -0.33 -49.78 -5.90
C MET A 502 -1.51 -48.79 -5.71
N GLY A 503 -2.60 -48.83 -6.49
CA GLY A 503 -2.88 -49.55 -7.74
C GLY A 503 -4.34 -49.46 -8.24
N GLY A 504 -4.58 -49.59 -9.55
CA GLY A 504 -5.91 -49.68 -10.21
C GLY A 504 -6.50 -48.35 -10.72
N ALA A 505 -7.22 -48.28 -11.86
CA ALA A 505 -7.49 -49.26 -12.92
C ALA A 505 -7.79 -48.56 -14.28
N VAL A 506 -7.86 -49.30 -15.40
CA VAL A 506 -8.00 -48.79 -16.79
C VAL A 506 -9.30 -49.30 -17.45
N PRO A 507 -9.88 -48.58 -18.44
CA PRO A 507 -9.84 -49.03 -19.85
C PRO A 507 -9.73 -47.86 -20.87
N SER A 508 -9.42 -48.00 -22.17
CA SER A 508 -8.85 -49.08 -23.02
C SER A 508 -8.56 -48.57 -24.47
N GLY A 509 -7.58 -49.14 -25.18
CA GLY A 509 -7.29 -48.93 -26.63
C GLY A 509 -5.99 -48.13 -26.87
N CYS A 510 -4.90 -48.64 -27.49
CA CYS A 510 -4.68 -49.23 -28.83
C CYS A 510 -4.73 -48.20 -29.97
N CYS A 511 -3.78 -48.10 -30.92
CA CYS A 511 -2.46 -48.75 -31.18
C CYS A 511 -1.59 -47.75 -32.02
N LYS A 512 -0.38 -47.98 -32.57
CA LYS A 512 0.51 -49.16 -32.79
C LYS A 512 2.00 -48.77 -32.60
N CYS A 513 2.83 -48.81 -33.65
CA CYS A 513 4.31 -48.64 -33.70
C CYS A 513 4.72 -48.11 -35.10
N ASP A 514 5.91 -47.50 -35.26
CA ASP A 514 7.01 -47.90 -36.19
C ASP A 514 8.13 -46.81 -36.32
N LEU A 515 9.26 -47.20 -36.92
CA LEU A 515 10.54 -46.49 -37.19
C LEU A 515 11.12 -47.06 -38.52
N PRO A 516 12.26 -46.62 -39.13
CA PRO A 516 13.12 -45.41 -39.03
C PRO A 516 13.28 -44.79 -40.47
N PRO A 517 14.46 -44.42 -41.09
CA PRO A 517 15.78 -43.91 -40.65
C PRO A 517 16.28 -42.62 -41.40
N ARG A 518 17.58 -42.29 -41.23
CA ARG A 518 18.39 -41.18 -41.79
C ARG A 518 18.48 -41.08 -43.33
N ALA A 519 18.85 -39.89 -43.82
CA ALA A 519 19.84 -39.66 -44.88
C ALA A 519 20.52 -38.27 -44.74
N GLU A 520 21.67 -38.05 -45.38
CA GLU A 520 22.46 -36.80 -45.42
C GLU A 520 22.48 -36.20 -46.84
N ILE A 521 22.95 -34.95 -47.02
CA ILE A 521 23.63 -34.44 -48.24
C ILE A 521 24.36 -33.12 -47.93
N LEU A 522 25.35 -32.77 -48.77
CA LEU A 522 26.37 -31.73 -48.59
C LEU A 522 26.22 -30.56 -49.59
N GLU A 523 27.25 -29.70 -49.71
CA GLU A 523 27.46 -28.64 -50.72
C GLU A 523 26.68 -27.32 -50.52
N ALA A 524 27.16 -26.12 -50.92
CA ALA A 524 28.53 -25.62 -51.19
C ALA A 524 28.52 -24.06 -51.16
N MET A 525 29.68 -23.38 -51.12
CA MET A 525 29.79 -21.91 -51.23
C MET A 525 30.32 -21.45 -52.60
N PRO A 526 30.04 -20.19 -52.99
CA PRO A 526 31.13 -19.34 -53.50
C PRO A 526 31.12 -17.88 -52.97
N SER A 527 32.25 -17.21 -53.14
CA SER A 527 32.51 -15.75 -53.00
C SER A 527 32.81 -15.16 -54.41
N PRO A 528 33.14 -13.87 -54.66
CA PRO A 528 33.55 -12.75 -53.77
C PRO A 528 32.71 -11.43 -54.04
N GLU A 529 33.14 -10.16 -54.15
CA GLU A 529 34.45 -9.47 -54.25
C GLU A 529 34.38 -7.92 -54.08
N HIS A 530 35.55 -7.26 -54.07
CA HIS A 530 35.87 -5.85 -54.39
C HIS A 530 35.49 -4.67 -53.44
N LEU A 531 36.38 -3.66 -53.46
CA LEU A 531 36.48 -2.38 -52.71
C LEU A 531 36.40 -1.18 -53.72
N PRO A 532 36.43 0.14 -53.37
CA PRO A 532 36.98 0.87 -52.19
C PRO A 532 35.94 1.84 -51.54
N GLN A 533 36.20 2.92 -50.75
CA GLN A 533 37.36 3.80 -50.49
C GLN A 533 37.30 4.49 -49.09
N GLU A 534 38.16 5.47 -48.78
CA GLU A 534 38.65 5.79 -47.41
C GLU A 534 38.19 7.13 -46.77
N VAL A 535 38.17 7.16 -45.41
CA VAL A 535 38.64 8.26 -44.50
C VAL A 535 37.87 9.62 -44.49
N PRO A 536 37.80 10.41 -43.37
CA PRO A 536 38.61 10.40 -42.14
C PRO A 536 37.87 10.28 -40.78
N SER A 537 38.68 10.05 -39.75
CA SER A 537 38.34 10.00 -38.32
C SER A 537 38.28 11.37 -37.62
N SER A 538 37.43 11.53 -36.59
CA SER A 538 37.75 12.40 -35.44
C SER A 538 36.99 12.01 -34.16
N ILE A 539 37.59 12.29 -33.00
CA ILE A 539 37.03 12.25 -31.63
C ILE A 539 36.42 10.90 -31.18
N CYS A 540 37.28 10.00 -30.70
CA CYS A 540 36.87 8.96 -29.75
C CYS A 540 36.78 9.55 -28.34
N VAL A 541 35.64 9.40 -27.66
CA VAL A 541 35.52 9.59 -26.21
C VAL A 541 35.55 8.20 -25.57
N GLU A 542 36.49 7.95 -24.67
CA GLU A 542 36.59 6.65 -23.98
C GLU A 542 35.37 6.41 -23.09
N THR A 543 34.60 5.38 -23.42
CA THR A 543 33.51 4.89 -22.56
C THR A 543 34.08 3.91 -21.53
N PRO A 544 33.70 4.00 -20.24
CA PRO A 544 34.21 3.10 -19.22
C PRO A 544 33.72 1.68 -19.47
N GLN A 545 34.66 0.74 -19.65
CA GLN A 545 34.35 -0.67 -19.91
C GLN A 545 33.76 -1.32 -18.65
N LEU A 546 32.47 -1.66 -18.68
CA LEU A 546 31.87 -2.57 -17.70
C LEU A 546 32.16 -4.02 -18.12
N GLU A 547 32.55 -4.85 -17.15
CA GLU A 547 32.80 -6.28 -17.35
C GLU A 547 31.51 -7.03 -17.79
N ALA A 548 31.66 -8.02 -18.66
CA ALA A 548 30.56 -8.50 -19.51
C ALA A 548 29.71 -9.65 -18.91
N ASP A 549 28.40 -9.45 -18.86
CA ASP A 549 27.38 -10.52 -18.78
C ASP A 549 27.39 -11.29 -20.13
N THR A 550 28.18 -12.37 -20.24
CA THR A 550 28.24 -13.27 -21.42
C THR A 550 27.28 -14.46 -21.26
N ASP A 551 26.67 -14.90 -22.36
CA ASP A 551 25.63 -15.95 -22.33
C ASP A 551 26.19 -17.35 -22.64
N ASP A 552 25.82 -18.31 -21.80
CA ASP A 552 26.56 -19.54 -21.54
C ASP A 552 26.20 -20.65 -22.55
N ARG A 553 26.56 -20.44 -23.84
CA ARG A 553 26.71 -21.52 -24.86
C ARG A 553 27.28 -21.11 -26.23
N ALA A 554 27.34 -19.83 -26.60
CA ALA A 554 27.57 -19.44 -28.01
C ALA A 554 28.58 -18.30 -28.24
N GLY A 555 29.21 -17.76 -27.20
CA GLY A 555 30.19 -16.66 -27.33
C GLY A 555 29.60 -15.34 -27.88
N ARG A 556 28.28 -15.23 -27.96
CA ARG A 556 27.58 -14.00 -28.38
C ARG A 556 27.48 -13.04 -27.19
N PRO A 557 27.55 -11.72 -27.40
CA PRO A 557 27.16 -10.75 -26.37
C PRO A 557 25.73 -11.04 -25.92
N SER A 558 25.44 -10.96 -24.62
CA SER A 558 24.05 -11.04 -24.16
C SER A 558 23.24 -9.91 -24.80
N ILE A 559 21.96 -10.13 -25.10
CA ILE A 559 21.11 -9.18 -25.84
C ILE A 559 21.09 -7.78 -25.19
N ARG A 560 21.25 -7.70 -23.86
CA ARG A 560 21.48 -6.46 -23.11
C ARG A 560 22.72 -5.71 -23.60
N LEU A 561 23.89 -6.35 -23.53
CA LEU A 561 25.16 -5.79 -24.01
C LEU A 561 25.12 -5.52 -25.51
N GLN A 562 24.46 -6.36 -26.30
CA GLN A 562 24.34 -6.18 -27.74
C GLN A 562 23.53 -4.91 -28.11
N ARG A 563 22.43 -4.61 -27.39
CA ARG A 563 21.65 -3.37 -27.56
C ARG A 563 22.29 -2.13 -26.91
N LEU A 564 23.02 -2.30 -25.80
CA LEU A 564 23.86 -1.24 -25.22
C LEU A 564 24.98 -0.82 -26.18
N ASN A 565 25.67 -1.78 -26.80
CA ASN A 565 26.82 -1.52 -27.68
C ASN A 565 26.40 -1.06 -29.09
N SER A 566 25.23 -1.44 -29.59
CA SER A 566 24.68 -0.91 -30.86
C SER A 566 23.98 0.43 -30.71
N MET A 567 23.64 0.85 -29.47
CA MET A 567 22.88 2.07 -29.14
C MET A 567 21.55 2.21 -29.90
N SER A 568 20.98 1.11 -30.39
CA SER A 568 19.86 1.10 -31.33
C SER A 568 18.48 1.13 -30.65
N TYR A 569 18.30 2.01 -29.66
CA TYR A 569 17.15 2.04 -28.74
C TYR A 569 15.74 2.07 -29.39
N PHE A 570 15.64 2.51 -30.65
CA PHE A 570 14.38 2.65 -31.39
C PHE A 570 14.17 1.57 -32.47
N GLU A 571 15.08 0.59 -32.58
CA GLU A 571 14.89 -0.59 -33.44
C GLU A 571 13.70 -1.44 -32.97
N VAL A 572 12.92 -1.90 -33.94
CA VAL A 572 11.68 -2.65 -33.71
C VAL A 572 11.94 -4.13 -33.94
N ASP A 573 12.02 -4.89 -32.85
CA ASP A 573 12.04 -6.37 -32.87
C ASP A 573 10.64 -6.87 -33.26
N THR A 574 10.36 -6.87 -34.58
CA THR A 574 9.02 -7.12 -35.15
C THR A 574 8.42 -8.46 -34.72
N ALA A 575 9.27 -9.46 -34.42
CA ALA A 575 8.86 -10.78 -33.95
C ALA A 575 8.15 -10.75 -32.57
N ILE A 576 8.39 -9.72 -31.75
CA ILE A 576 7.82 -9.62 -30.39
C ILE A 576 6.78 -8.50 -30.22
N VAL A 577 6.49 -7.71 -31.27
CA VAL A 577 5.52 -6.60 -31.19
C VAL A 577 4.10 -7.17 -31.05
N ARG A 578 3.50 -7.01 -29.86
CA ARG A 578 2.14 -7.49 -29.57
C ARG A 578 1.26 -6.46 -28.88
N GLY A 579 0.05 -6.28 -29.40
CA GLY A 579 -0.97 -5.38 -28.85
C GLY A 579 -2.21 -6.11 -28.35
N ILE A 580 -3.00 -5.42 -27.54
CA ILE A 580 -4.32 -5.87 -27.05
C ILE A 580 -5.35 -4.78 -27.34
N PRO A 581 -6.60 -5.07 -27.79
CA PRO A 581 -7.62 -4.04 -27.96
C PRO A 581 -8.00 -3.44 -26.60
N LEU A 582 -8.06 -2.11 -26.47
CA LEU A 582 -8.27 -1.42 -25.19
C LEU A 582 -9.45 -1.98 -24.38
N ALA A 583 -10.58 -2.28 -25.02
CA ALA A 583 -11.76 -2.86 -24.38
C ALA A 583 -11.48 -4.19 -23.65
N ARG A 584 -10.61 -5.06 -24.19
CA ARG A 584 -10.21 -6.32 -23.51
C ARG A 584 -9.46 -6.07 -22.21
N THR A 585 -8.69 -4.98 -22.10
CA THR A 585 -8.04 -4.62 -20.82
C THR A 585 -9.04 -4.24 -19.73
N LEU A 586 -10.26 -3.83 -20.11
CA LEU A 586 -11.34 -3.38 -19.22
C LEU A 586 -12.41 -4.46 -18.95
N GLN A 587 -12.34 -5.60 -19.64
CA GLN A 587 -13.14 -6.81 -19.37
C GLN A 587 -12.72 -7.47 -18.05
N SER A 588 -13.48 -8.47 -17.58
CA SER A 588 -13.22 -9.17 -16.31
C SER A 588 -13.04 -8.21 -15.11
N ASN A 589 -13.91 -7.20 -15.01
CA ASN A 589 -13.83 -6.12 -14.02
C ASN A 589 -12.48 -5.37 -14.03
N GLY A 590 -11.78 -5.33 -15.16
CA GLY A 590 -10.45 -4.72 -15.30
C GLY A 590 -9.39 -5.36 -14.41
N TRP A 591 -9.42 -6.69 -14.24
CA TRP A 591 -8.47 -7.46 -13.42
C TRP A 591 -7.00 -7.17 -13.79
N LEU A 592 -6.69 -7.06 -15.09
CA LEU A 592 -5.36 -6.74 -15.62
C LEU A 592 -4.74 -5.44 -15.07
N TRP A 593 -5.56 -4.50 -14.58
CA TRP A 593 -5.08 -3.23 -14.01
C TRP A 593 -4.91 -3.26 -12.49
N LYS A 594 -5.42 -4.31 -11.82
CA LYS A 594 -5.60 -4.40 -10.36
C LYS A 594 -4.55 -5.26 -9.66
N THR A 595 -3.91 -6.17 -10.39
CA THR A 595 -2.89 -7.10 -9.87
C THR A 595 -1.57 -6.84 -10.60
N SER A 596 -0.46 -6.68 -9.86
CA SER A 596 0.87 -6.54 -10.46
C SER A 596 1.36 -7.90 -11.00
N PRO A 597 2.21 -7.97 -12.05
CA PRO A 597 2.73 -9.25 -12.53
C PRO A 597 3.45 -10.05 -11.42
N ILE A 598 4.11 -9.36 -10.49
CA ILE A 598 4.85 -9.96 -9.38
C ILE A 598 3.94 -10.67 -8.36
N ASP A 599 2.67 -10.26 -8.27
CA ASP A 599 1.70 -10.84 -7.34
C ASP A 599 0.92 -12.03 -7.93
N MET A 600 1.23 -12.44 -9.18
CA MET A 600 0.53 -13.48 -9.93
C MET A 600 1.25 -14.84 -9.92
N GLU A 601 0.47 -15.92 -9.92
CA GLU A 601 0.99 -17.28 -10.06
C GLU A 601 1.55 -17.51 -11.48
N GLU A 602 2.53 -18.42 -11.61
CA GLU A 602 3.22 -18.70 -12.88
C GLU A 602 2.23 -19.11 -14.00
N VAL A 603 1.23 -19.92 -13.66
CA VAL A 603 0.19 -20.38 -14.58
C VAL A 603 -0.71 -19.22 -15.05
N GLU A 604 -0.89 -18.17 -14.24
CA GLU A 604 -1.58 -16.95 -14.68
C GLU A 604 -0.68 -16.12 -15.60
N ARG A 605 0.60 -15.95 -15.24
CA ARG A 605 1.58 -15.20 -16.05
C ARG A 605 1.78 -15.78 -17.45
N GLN A 606 1.85 -17.10 -17.58
CA GLN A 606 1.90 -17.80 -18.88
C GLN A 606 0.65 -17.51 -19.75
N ARG A 607 -0.53 -17.39 -19.13
CA ARG A 607 -1.78 -17.13 -19.85
C ARG A 607 -1.92 -15.68 -20.33
N LEU A 608 -1.20 -14.72 -19.74
CA LEU A 608 -1.28 -13.29 -20.11
C LEU A 608 -0.91 -13.08 -21.59
N TRP A 609 0.22 -13.61 -22.03
CA TRP A 609 0.78 -13.43 -23.38
C TRP A 609 -0.17 -13.91 -24.51
N GLY A 610 -1.01 -14.90 -24.22
CA GLY A 610 -2.06 -15.38 -25.14
C GLY A 610 -3.22 -14.40 -25.36
N ASN A 611 -3.35 -13.34 -24.54
CA ASN A 611 -4.40 -12.32 -24.68
C ASN A 611 -4.02 -11.15 -25.60
N SER A 612 -2.73 -10.94 -25.86
CA SER A 612 -2.24 -10.02 -26.90
C SER A 612 -2.08 -10.75 -28.24
N ARG A 613 -1.98 -9.99 -29.34
CA ARG A 613 -1.82 -10.49 -30.71
C ARG A 613 -0.64 -9.79 -31.40
N PRO A 614 0.06 -10.43 -32.35
CA PRO A 614 1.05 -9.75 -33.20
C PRO A 614 0.43 -8.55 -33.93
N THR A 615 1.14 -7.42 -33.96
CA THR A 615 0.63 -6.12 -34.45
C THR A 615 1.76 -5.27 -35.01
N GLU A 616 1.55 -4.59 -36.13
CA GLU A 616 2.58 -3.75 -36.77
C GLU A 616 2.82 -2.40 -36.07
N SER A 617 1.79 -1.84 -35.43
CA SER A 617 1.87 -0.55 -34.72
C SER A 617 0.82 -0.45 -33.61
N PHE A 618 1.00 0.51 -32.70
CA PHE A 618 0.08 0.76 -31.58
C PHE A 618 -0.72 2.04 -31.80
N GLY A 619 -2.04 1.96 -31.62
CA GLY A 619 -2.91 3.14 -31.57
C GLY A 619 -2.77 3.92 -30.27
N LEU A 620 -2.43 3.24 -29.16
CA LEU A 620 -2.18 3.83 -27.84
C LEU A 620 -1.05 3.10 -27.12
N PHE A 621 -0.10 3.82 -26.55
CA PHE A 621 0.81 3.29 -25.53
C PHE A 621 0.29 3.68 -24.13
N LEU A 622 0.04 2.70 -23.27
CA LEU A 622 -0.61 2.92 -21.96
C LEU A 622 0.40 3.04 -20.81
N SER A 623 1.01 4.22 -20.68
CA SER A 623 1.97 4.50 -19.61
C SER A 623 1.28 4.74 -18.27
N HIS A 624 1.74 4.01 -17.24
CA HIS A 624 1.12 4.06 -15.91
C HIS A 624 2.04 3.53 -14.79
N THR A 625 1.68 3.80 -13.54
CA THR A 625 2.36 3.29 -12.34
C THR A 625 1.54 2.24 -11.58
N TRP A 626 2.17 1.15 -11.17
CA TRP A 626 1.54 0.09 -10.37
C TRP A 626 1.22 0.53 -8.92
N HIS A 627 1.81 1.62 -8.44
CA HIS A 627 1.48 2.21 -7.14
C HIS A 627 0.09 2.88 -7.10
N ALA A 628 -0.50 3.22 -8.24
CA ALA A 628 -1.83 3.83 -8.31
C ALA A 628 -2.94 2.76 -8.35
N PRO A 629 -4.07 2.92 -7.62
CA PRO A 629 -5.11 1.89 -7.55
C PRO A 629 -5.73 1.54 -8.91
N GLY A 630 -5.69 0.26 -9.28
CA GLY A 630 -6.20 -0.24 -10.56
C GLY A 630 -7.67 0.08 -10.84
N SER A 631 -8.50 0.14 -9.79
CA SER A 631 -9.91 0.53 -9.89
C SER A 631 -10.11 1.92 -10.51
N TRP A 632 -9.23 2.88 -10.21
CA TRP A 632 -9.34 4.24 -10.75
C TRP A 632 -8.83 4.34 -12.19
N LYS A 633 -7.79 3.56 -12.56
CA LYS A 633 -7.36 3.41 -13.96
C LYS A 633 -8.50 2.88 -14.83
N VAL A 634 -9.13 1.79 -14.37
CA VAL A 634 -10.26 1.13 -15.06
C VAL A 634 -11.47 2.05 -15.18
N LEU A 635 -11.82 2.79 -14.13
CA LEU A 635 -12.93 3.75 -14.17
C LEU A 635 -12.64 4.93 -15.11
N SER A 636 -11.42 5.48 -15.05
CA SER A 636 -10.97 6.58 -15.90
C SER A 636 -11.07 6.20 -17.39
N LEU A 637 -10.48 5.08 -17.78
CA LEU A 637 -10.56 4.55 -19.15
C LEU A 637 -12.00 4.20 -19.57
N ARG A 638 -12.83 3.64 -18.67
CA ARG A 638 -14.24 3.34 -18.96
C ARG A 638 -15.08 4.60 -19.22
N LEU A 639 -14.78 5.73 -18.60
CA LEU A 639 -15.47 7.00 -18.85
C LEU A 639 -14.91 7.72 -20.08
N GLN A 640 -13.58 7.77 -20.26
CA GLN A 640 -12.92 8.39 -21.41
C GLN A 640 -13.37 7.79 -22.75
N PHE A 641 -13.41 6.46 -22.84
CA PHE A 641 -13.75 5.75 -24.08
C PHE A 641 -15.22 5.30 -24.15
N GLY A 642 -16.01 5.51 -23.08
CA GLY A 642 -17.40 5.05 -22.99
C GLY A 642 -18.47 6.13 -22.90
N TRP A 643 -18.14 7.40 -22.65
CA TRP A 643 -19.15 8.45 -22.37
C TRP A 643 -20.23 8.58 -23.47
N HIS A 644 -19.83 8.47 -24.75
CA HIS A 644 -20.74 8.59 -25.89
C HIS A 644 -21.72 7.41 -25.99
N LEU A 645 -21.30 6.22 -25.56
CA LEU A 645 -22.14 5.04 -25.45
C LEU A 645 -23.14 5.18 -24.30
N VAL A 646 -22.70 5.75 -23.17
CA VAL A 646 -23.56 6.05 -22.02
C VAL A 646 -24.63 7.08 -22.41
N THR A 647 -24.28 8.16 -23.09
CA THR A 647 -25.27 9.15 -23.56
C THR A 647 -26.22 8.57 -24.60
N LEU A 648 -25.74 7.76 -25.55
CA LEU A 648 -26.58 7.15 -26.58
C LEU A 648 -27.56 6.12 -25.99
N ALA A 649 -27.08 5.20 -25.14
CA ALA A 649 -27.93 4.21 -24.48
C ALA A 649 -28.97 4.88 -23.55
N TRP A 650 -28.56 5.94 -22.84
CA TRP A 650 -29.49 6.74 -22.03
C TRP A 650 -30.55 7.43 -22.89
N LEU A 651 -30.17 8.12 -23.98
CA LEU A 651 -31.11 8.79 -24.89
C LEU A 651 -32.16 7.82 -25.43
N LEU A 652 -31.72 6.68 -26.00
CA LEU A 652 -32.62 5.64 -26.53
C LEU A 652 -33.57 5.10 -25.44
N THR A 653 -33.08 4.93 -24.22
CA THR A 653 -33.90 4.48 -23.08
C THR A 653 -34.91 5.53 -22.66
N MET A 654 -34.50 6.81 -22.55
CA MET A 654 -35.41 7.90 -22.17
C MET A 654 -36.50 8.09 -23.22
N SER A 655 -36.19 8.06 -24.51
CA SER A 655 -37.18 8.13 -25.59
C SER A 655 -38.20 6.99 -25.49
N LEU A 656 -37.76 5.75 -25.24
CA LEU A 656 -38.64 4.60 -25.09
C LEU A 656 -39.52 4.69 -23.82
N VAL A 657 -38.94 5.09 -22.69
CA VAL A 657 -39.65 5.19 -21.40
C VAL A 657 -40.66 6.34 -21.38
N VAL A 658 -40.32 7.49 -21.96
CA VAL A 658 -41.25 8.61 -22.14
C VAL A 658 -42.40 8.19 -23.07
N LEU A 659 -42.12 7.51 -24.19
CA LEU A 659 -43.15 7.00 -25.09
C LEU A 659 -44.11 6.01 -24.40
N LEU A 660 -43.57 4.98 -23.74
CA LEU A 660 -44.39 3.97 -23.04
C LEU A 660 -45.15 4.55 -21.83
N GLY A 661 -44.59 5.56 -21.17
CA GLY A 661 -45.24 6.30 -20.09
C GLY A 661 -46.40 7.16 -20.59
N SER A 662 -46.18 7.93 -21.67
CA SER A 662 -47.22 8.75 -22.32
C SER A 662 -48.36 7.90 -22.89
N LEU A 663 -48.04 6.75 -23.50
CA LEU A 663 -49.02 5.75 -23.96
C LEU A 663 -49.70 4.97 -22.81
N ARG A 664 -49.38 5.27 -21.55
CA ARG A 664 -49.92 4.63 -20.32
C ARG A 664 -49.69 3.12 -20.24
N VAL A 665 -48.70 2.59 -20.96
CA VAL A 665 -48.27 1.18 -20.89
C VAL A 665 -47.53 0.90 -19.58
N LEU A 666 -46.79 1.89 -19.06
CA LEU A 666 -46.12 1.79 -17.76
C LEU A 666 -47.09 2.08 -16.60
N PRO A 667 -47.11 1.26 -15.53
CA PRO A 667 -48.00 1.45 -14.40
C PRO A 667 -47.59 2.70 -13.59
N MET A 668 -48.56 3.47 -13.11
CA MET A 668 -48.33 4.74 -12.41
C MET A 668 -48.69 4.62 -10.92
N PRO A 669 -47.78 4.14 -10.03
CA PRO A 669 -48.09 3.82 -8.64
C PRO A 669 -48.22 5.05 -7.72
N THR A 670 -47.82 6.25 -8.14
CA THR A 670 -47.84 7.46 -7.30
C THR A 670 -48.63 8.59 -7.98
N THR A 671 -48.94 9.66 -7.23
CA THR A 671 -49.67 10.82 -7.77
C THR A 671 -49.05 12.13 -7.29
N LEU A 672 -48.39 12.82 -8.23
CA LEU A 672 -47.75 14.12 -7.99
C LEU A 672 -48.81 15.21 -7.99
N GLN A 673 -48.78 16.13 -7.02
CA GLN A 673 -49.52 17.38 -7.14
C GLN A 673 -48.69 18.34 -7.99
N GLN A 674 -49.27 18.84 -9.09
CA GLN A 674 -48.64 19.84 -9.94
C GLN A 674 -49.53 21.09 -10.01
N ASN A 675 -48.90 22.26 -9.95
CA ASN A 675 -49.54 23.57 -9.98
C ASN A 675 -48.72 24.51 -10.88
N LEU A 676 -49.10 24.62 -12.16
CA LEU A 676 -48.30 25.25 -13.21
C LEU A 676 -49.20 26.03 -14.17
N LEU A 677 -48.98 27.34 -14.33
CA LEU A 677 -49.81 28.22 -15.19
C LEU A 677 -51.33 28.08 -14.93
N GLY A 678 -51.72 27.93 -13.65
CA GLY A 678 -53.11 27.72 -13.24
C GLY A 678 -53.64 26.28 -13.39
N PHE A 679 -52.92 25.38 -14.06
CA PHE A 679 -53.22 23.95 -14.04
C PHE A 679 -52.83 23.36 -12.69
N SER A 680 -53.83 23.10 -11.83
CA SER A 680 -53.67 22.49 -10.51
C SER A 680 -54.37 21.14 -10.46
N LYS A 681 -53.62 20.03 -10.58
CA LYS A 681 -54.17 18.65 -10.57
C LYS A 681 -53.21 17.62 -9.96
N ALA A 682 -53.78 16.57 -9.38
CA ALA A 682 -53.07 15.35 -9.02
C ALA A 682 -52.80 14.50 -10.28
N CYS A 683 -51.55 14.44 -10.71
CA CYS A 683 -51.08 13.77 -11.92
C CYS A 683 -50.54 12.37 -11.57
N PRO A 684 -51.08 11.27 -12.14
CA PRO A 684 -50.52 9.93 -11.96
C PRO A 684 -49.11 9.81 -12.53
N ALA A 685 -48.18 9.24 -11.76
CA ALA A 685 -46.76 9.17 -12.08
C ALA A 685 -46.12 7.84 -11.66
N GLY A 686 -44.90 7.61 -12.14
CA GLY A 686 -44.01 6.52 -11.74
C GLY A 686 -42.55 6.95 -11.88
N PRO A 687 -41.59 6.27 -11.24
CA PRO A 687 -40.17 6.65 -11.22
C PRO A 687 -39.40 6.09 -12.43
N TRP A 688 -40.03 5.97 -13.58
CA TRP A 688 -39.55 5.06 -14.63
C TRP A 688 -38.37 5.63 -15.41
N ALA A 689 -38.40 6.92 -15.74
CA ALA A 689 -37.26 7.60 -16.34
C ALA A 689 -36.11 7.66 -15.33
N PHE A 690 -36.36 8.03 -14.07
CA PHE A 690 -35.33 8.06 -13.02
C PHE A 690 -34.67 6.69 -12.78
N VAL A 691 -35.44 5.62 -12.57
CA VAL A 691 -34.91 4.28 -12.28
C VAL A 691 -34.18 3.69 -13.49
N SER A 692 -34.74 3.80 -14.70
CA SER A 692 -34.07 3.31 -15.90
C SER A 692 -32.81 4.11 -16.24
N SER A 693 -32.80 5.43 -16.01
CA SER A 693 -31.63 6.30 -16.11
C SER A 693 -30.49 5.84 -15.20
N CYS A 694 -30.77 5.59 -13.91
CA CYS A 694 -29.79 5.02 -12.98
C CYS A 694 -29.25 3.66 -13.44
N VAL A 695 -30.14 2.73 -13.82
CA VAL A 695 -29.74 1.39 -14.28
C VAL A 695 -28.87 1.48 -15.54
N VAL A 696 -29.30 2.21 -16.57
CA VAL A 696 -28.61 2.28 -17.87
C VAL A 696 -27.29 3.01 -17.79
N ILE A 697 -27.15 4.07 -16.99
CA ILE A 697 -25.86 4.77 -16.83
C ILE A 697 -24.83 3.84 -16.18
N PHE A 698 -25.14 3.25 -15.02
CA PHE A 698 -24.18 2.37 -14.33
C PHE A 698 -23.94 1.05 -15.10
N ALA A 699 -24.97 0.47 -15.70
CA ALA A 699 -24.82 -0.73 -16.54
C ALA A 699 -23.98 -0.45 -17.78
N THR A 700 -24.18 0.68 -18.48
CA THR A 700 -23.39 0.98 -19.69
C THR A 700 -21.93 1.28 -19.34
N ILE A 701 -21.65 2.06 -18.28
CA ILE A 701 -20.28 2.28 -17.76
C ILE A 701 -19.59 0.95 -17.41
N TYR A 702 -20.33 -0.05 -16.90
CA TYR A 702 -19.77 -1.34 -16.54
C TYR A 702 -19.60 -2.30 -17.73
N CYS A 703 -20.62 -2.40 -18.58
CA CYS A 703 -20.78 -3.45 -19.59
C CYS A 703 -20.24 -3.09 -20.97
N TRP A 704 -20.05 -1.80 -21.33
CA TRP A 704 -19.62 -1.43 -22.68
C TRP A 704 -18.36 -2.18 -23.18
N PRO A 705 -17.31 -2.45 -22.37
CA PRO A 705 -16.14 -3.19 -22.85
C PRO A 705 -16.42 -4.65 -23.24
N SER A 706 -17.58 -5.19 -22.84
CA SER A 706 -18.04 -6.55 -23.17
C SER A 706 -19.11 -6.53 -24.27
N LEU A 707 -20.04 -5.57 -24.23
CA LEU A 707 -21.12 -5.41 -25.23
C LEU A 707 -20.60 -5.03 -26.62
N ILE A 708 -19.56 -4.18 -26.66
CA ILE A 708 -19.18 -3.42 -27.86
C ILE A 708 -17.84 -3.87 -28.46
N GLY A 709 -17.27 -4.98 -27.98
CA GLY A 709 -16.04 -5.61 -28.47
C GLY A 709 -16.05 -6.14 -29.93
N ARG A 710 -17.03 -5.75 -30.74
CA ARG A 710 -17.06 -5.89 -32.21
C ARG A 710 -16.64 -4.62 -32.95
N PHE A 711 -16.68 -3.45 -32.32
CA PHE A 711 -16.18 -2.20 -32.90
C PHE A 711 -14.65 -2.11 -32.76
N GLN A 712 -14.01 -1.43 -33.72
CA GLN A 712 -12.55 -1.25 -33.75
C GLN A 712 -12.11 -0.25 -32.68
N HIS A 713 -11.82 -0.75 -31.47
CA HIS A 713 -11.07 0.00 -30.47
C HIS A 713 -9.58 0.04 -30.84
N PRO A 714 -8.85 1.11 -30.47
CA PRO A 714 -7.40 1.16 -30.68
C PRO A 714 -6.72 -0.04 -30.01
N THR A 715 -5.91 -0.74 -30.81
CA THR A 715 -4.89 -1.67 -30.35
C THR A 715 -3.90 -0.91 -29.49
N CYS A 716 -3.75 -1.32 -28.22
CA CYS A 716 -2.85 -0.67 -27.28
C CYS A 716 -1.70 -1.57 -26.84
N PHE A 717 -0.56 -0.97 -26.55
CA PHE A 717 0.52 -1.58 -25.77
C PHE A 717 0.20 -1.47 -24.28
N LEU A 718 0.38 -2.55 -23.53
CA LEU A 718 0.26 -2.59 -22.07
C LEU A 718 1.27 -3.59 -21.49
N ASP A 719 2.18 -3.11 -20.64
CA ASP A 719 3.35 -3.85 -20.12
C ASP A 719 3.07 -5.32 -19.72
N ILE A 720 2.03 -5.56 -18.92
CA ILE A 720 1.63 -6.88 -18.40
C ILE A 720 1.11 -7.88 -19.45
N VAL A 721 0.78 -7.45 -20.68
CA VAL A 721 0.25 -8.32 -21.75
C VAL A 721 1.05 -8.24 -23.06
N SER A 722 1.70 -7.10 -23.30
CA SER A 722 2.56 -6.82 -24.46
C SER A 722 4.03 -7.14 -24.24
N ILE A 723 4.44 -7.52 -23.03
CA ILE A 723 5.72 -8.17 -22.72
C ILE A 723 5.45 -9.52 -22.06
N SER A 724 6.23 -10.55 -22.38
CA SER A 724 6.10 -11.88 -21.76
C SER A 724 6.39 -11.81 -20.25
N GLN A 725 5.64 -12.57 -19.46
CA GLN A 725 5.73 -12.59 -17.99
C GLN A 725 6.23 -13.93 -17.44
N SER A 726 6.55 -14.88 -18.32
CA SER A 726 7.02 -16.24 -17.99
C SER A 726 8.25 -16.68 -18.80
N ASP A 727 8.39 -16.19 -20.02
CA ASP A 727 9.60 -16.40 -20.84
C ASP A 727 10.60 -15.28 -20.53
N THR A 728 11.80 -15.65 -20.05
CA THR A 728 12.82 -14.69 -19.62
C THR A 728 13.53 -14.02 -20.80
N GLU A 729 13.71 -14.70 -21.94
CA GLU A 729 14.35 -14.11 -23.12
C GLU A 729 13.41 -13.08 -23.75
N LEU A 730 12.16 -13.46 -23.99
CA LEU A 730 11.14 -12.55 -24.54
C LEU A 730 10.83 -11.39 -23.58
N GLN A 731 10.89 -11.61 -22.26
CA GLN A 731 10.77 -10.53 -21.28
C GLN A 731 11.92 -9.53 -21.38
N VAL A 732 13.17 -10.01 -21.44
CA VAL A 732 14.36 -9.15 -21.59
C VAL A 732 14.32 -8.40 -22.92
N ARG A 733 14.03 -9.08 -24.04
CA ARG A 733 13.90 -8.46 -25.37
C ARG A 733 12.80 -7.41 -25.44
N GLY A 734 11.70 -7.59 -24.71
CA GLY A 734 10.62 -6.61 -24.60
C GLY A 734 10.96 -5.40 -23.72
N ILE A 735 11.56 -5.63 -22.54
CA ILE A 735 11.95 -4.55 -21.60
C ILE A 735 13.02 -3.64 -22.24
N TYR A 736 14.09 -4.20 -22.78
CA TYR A 736 15.13 -3.44 -23.49
C TYR A 736 14.79 -3.26 -24.99
N GLY A 737 13.52 -3.40 -25.37
CA GLY A 737 12.94 -3.06 -26.68
C GLY A 737 11.86 -1.97 -26.59
N LEU A 738 11.61 -1.43 -25.38
CA LEU A 738 10.51 -0.51 -25.10
C LEU A 738 10.57 0.79 -25.92
N GLY A 739 11.78 1.26 -26.27
CA GLY A 739 11.96 2.42 -27.16
C GLY A 739 11.44 2.16 -28.58
N GLY A 740 11.69 0.98 -29.15
CA GLY A 740 11.12 0.56 -30.43
C GLY A 740 9.59 0.40 -30.39
N PHE A 741 9.02 -0.06 -29.26
CA PHE A 741 7.56 -0.06 -29.10
C PHE A 741 6.96 1.36 -29.02
N LEU A 742 7.72 2.32 -28.48
CA LEU A 742 7.31 3.73 -28.40
C LEU A 742 7.45 4.46 -29.76
N SER A 743 8.43 4.11 -30.60
CA SER A 743 8.56 4.71 -31.95
C SER A 743 7.40 4.32 -32.88
N ILE A 744 6.84 3.11 -32.75
CA ILE A 744 5.65 2.67 -33.52
C ILE A 744 4.29 2.97 -32.85
N SER A 745 4.28 3.82 -31.82
CA SER A 745 3.06 4.22 -31.10
C SER A 745 2.54 5.58 -31.59
N LYS A 746 1.25 5.65 -31.97
CA LYS A 746 0.61 6.88 -32.49
C LYS A 746 0.28 7.92 -31.42
N GLU A 747 0.04 7.48 -30.19
CA GLU A 747 -0.30 8.31 -29.04
C GLU A 747 0.25 7.68 -27.75
N LEU A 748 0.91 8.47 -26.90
CA LEU A 748 1.29 8.09 -25.54
C LEU A 748 0.21 8.59 -24.56
N LEU A 749 -0.57 7.66 -24.01
CA LEU A 749 -1.62 7.96 -23.03
C LEU A 749 -1.07 7.77 -21.61
N VAL A 750 -0.86 8.89 -20.91
CA VAL A 750 -0.24 8.93 -19.59
C VAL A 750 -1.32 8.98 -18.51
N LEU A 751 -1.48 7.90 -17.74
CA LEU A 751 -2.39 7.84 -16.59
C LEU A 751 -1.74 8.50 -15.36
N LEU A 752 -1.74 9.83 -15.34
CA LEU A 752 -1.04 10.63 -14.34
C LEU A 752 -1.65 10.45 -12.95
N SER A 753 -0.75 10.21 -11.98
CA SER A 753 -1.04 10.08 -10.56
C SER A 753 0.15 10.62 -9.73
N PRO A 754 -0.03 10.90 -8.42
CA PRO A 754 1.04 11.48 -7.60
C PRO A 754 2.33 10.66 -7.51
N THR A 755 2.27 9.35 -7.79
CA THR A 755 3.41 8.40 -7.78
C THR A 755 3.82 7.92 -9.18
N TYR A 756 3.45 8.68 -10.22
CA TYR A 756 3.88 8.40 -11.60
C TYR A 756 5.34 8.82 -11.81
N LEU A 757 5.68 10.06 -11.47
CA LEU A 757 7.01 10.66 -11.73
C LEU A 757 8.12 10.10 -10.83
N SER A 758 7.76 9.39 -9.76
CA SER A 758 8.71 8.74 -8.85
C SER A 758 9.25 7.40 -9.37
N ARG A 759 8.83 6.92 -10.55
CA ARG A 759 9.24 5.63 -11.14
C ARG A 759 10.07 5.88 -12.41
N LEU A 760 11.33 5.44 -12.40
CA LEU A 760 12.30 5.75 -13.47
C LEU A 760 11.85 5.29 -14.86
N TRP A 761 11.27 4.09 -14.98
CA TRP A 761 10.70 3.57 -16.23
C TRP A 761 9.58 4.47 -16.82
N CYS A 762 8.76 5.13 -16.00
CA CYS A 762 7.70 6.03 -16.49
C CYS A 762 8.23 7.40 -16.97
N LEU A 763 9.47 7.75 -16.61
CA LEU A 763 10.19 8.90 -17.17
C LEU A 763 10.92 8.51 -18.46
N PHE A 764 11.51 7.32 -18.51
CA PHE A 764 12.07 6.72 -19.74
C PHE A 764 11.00 6.64 -20.84
N GLU A 765 9.78 6.18 -20.52
CA GLU A 765 8.66 6.12 -21.48
C GLU A 765 8.33 7.48 -22.09
N LEU A 766 8.32 8.56 -21.28
CA LEU A 766 8.12 9.93 -21.76
C LEU A 766 9.29 10.44 -22.61
N ALA A 767 10.53 10.20 -22.15
CA ALA A 767 11.76 10.62 -22.80
C ALA A 767 11.92 9.96 -24.18
N ALA A 768 11.81 8.63 -24.21
CA ALA A 768 11.89 7.81 -25.41
C ALA A 768 10.81 8.20 -26.42
N TYR A 769 9.57 8.38 -25.97
CA TYR A 769 8.48 8.75 -26.88
C TYR A 769 8.65 10.14 -27.49
N ARG A 770 8.99 11.17 -26.71
CA ARG A 770 9.20 12.52 -27.27
C ARG A 770 10.45 12.58 -28.17
N LYS A 771 11.48 11.76 -27.91
CA LYS A 771 12.66 11.64 -28.77
C LYS A 771 12.37 10.91 -30.09
N ALA A 772 11.62 9.80 -30.03
CA ALA A 772 11.23 9.01 -31.22
C ALA A 772 10.17 9.71 -32.06
N ASN A 773 9.20 10.36 -31.41
CA ASN A 773 8.08 11.07 -32.03
C ASN A 773 8.08 12.54 -31.59
N PRO A 774 8.92 13.42 -32.18
CA PRO A 774 8.97 14.84 -31.82
C PRO A 774 7.61 15.53 -31.90
N SER A 775 6.84 15.26 -32.97
CA SER A 775 5.46 15.72 -33.19
C SER A 775 4.38 14.80 -32.61
N GLY A 776 4.75 13.72 -31.92
CA GLY A 776 3.84 12.70 -31.40
C GLY A 776 2.90 13.24 -30.31
N LEU A 777 1.66 12.73 -30.30
CA LEU A 777 0.67 13.12 -29.30
C LEU A 777 1.01 12.49 -27.94
N ILE A 778 1.18 13.32 -26.91
CA ILE A 778 1.22 12.89 -25.50
C ILE A 778 -0.06 13.36 -24.82
N THR A 779 -0.96 12.44 -24.52
CA THR A 779 -2.23 12.72 -23.85
C THR A 779 -2.09 12.43 -22.36
N VAL A 780 -1.97 13.48 -21.55
CA VAL A 780 -1.91 13.34 -20.10
C VAL A 780 -3.32 13.34 -19.51
N ARG A 781 -3.71 12.23 -18.86
CA ARG A 781 -5.01 12.08 -18.19
C ARG A 781 -4.80 11.91 -16.68
N PRO A 782 -5.03 12.97 -15.89
CA PRO A 782 -4.97 12.87 -14.44
C PRO A 782 -6.13 12.03 -13.90
N LEU A 783 -5.83 10.94 -13.19
CA LEU A 783 -6.83 9.97 -12.70
C LEU A 783 -7.90 10.56 -11.76
N PHE A 784 -7.76 11.80 -11.31
CA PHE A 784 -8.74 12.45 -10.46
C PHE A 784 -9.97 12.99 -11.20
N ILE A 785 -9.89 13.26 -12.51
CA ILE A 785 -10.98 13.91 -13.25
C ILE A 785 -12.21 13.00 -13.24
N GLU A 786 -12.05 11.76 -13.67
CA GLU A 786 -13.15 10.79 -13.71
C GLU A 786 -13.60 10.34 -12.31
N GLN A 787 -12.73 10.43 -11.29
CA GLN A 787 -13.14 10.25 -9.89
C GLN A 787 -14.14 11.32 -9.46
N GLN A 788 -13.86 12.60 -9.72
CA GLN A 788 -14.77 13.70 -9.36
C GLN A 788 -16.12 13.57 -10.10
N VAL A 789 -16.09 13.23 -11.39
CA VAL A 789 -17.30 12.99 -12.21
C VAL A 789 -18.12 11.82 -11.64
N PHE A 790 -17.48 10.71 -11.27
CA PHE A 790 -18.15 9.55 -10.68
C PHE A 790 -18.77 9.86 -9.31
N TYR A 791 -18.07 10.60 -8.44
CA TYR A 791 -18.64 11.06 -7.16
C TYR A 791 -19.81 12.02 -7.36
N LEU A 792 -19.76 12.90 -8.37
CA LEU A 792 -20.88 13.77 -8.73
C LEU A 792 -22.09 12.99 -9.26
N ILE A 793 -21.89 11.96 -10.09
CA ILE A 793 -22.99 11.07 -10.55
C ILE A 793 -23.63 10.34 -9.36
N ILE A 794 -22.85 9.84 -8.40
CA ILE A 794 -23.37 9.22 -7.16
C ILE A 794 -24.15 10.24 -6.31
N GLY A 795 -23.60 11.44 -6.13
CA GLY A 795 -24.27 12.53 -5.39
C GLY A 795 -25.60 12.94 -6.04
N ALA A 796 -25.61 13.10 -7.36
CA ALA A 796 -26.80 13.40 -8.14
C ALA A 796 -27.84 12.27 -8.07
N THR A 797 -27.41 11.00 -8.09
CA THR A 797 -28.27 9.83 -7.88
C THR A 797 -28.95 9.87 -6.52
N PHE A 798 -28.18 10.11 -5.45
CA PHE A 798 -28.71 10.18 -4.08
C PHE A 798 -29.68 11.35 -3.92
N ALA A 799 -29.31 12.55 -4.37
CA ALA A 799 -30.16 13.74 -4.29
C ALA A 799 -31.48 13.54 -5.07
N SER A 800 -31.39 13.02 -6.31
CA SER A 800 -32.57 12.72 -7.14
C SER A 800 -33.49 11.68 -6.49
N THR A 801 -32.93 10.66 -5.84
CA THR A 801 -33.71 9.65 -5.09
C THR A 801 -34.56 10.30 -3.99
N ILE A 802 -33.96 11.20 -3.19
CA ILE A 802 -34.65 11.87 -2.09
C ILE A 802 -35.66 12.90 -2.62
N ILE A 803 -35.32 13.66 -3.66
CA ILE A 803 -36.22 14.63 -4.31
C ILE A 803 -37.45 13.93 -4.90
N TRP A 804 -37.27 12.84 -5.65
CA TRP A 804 -38.39 12.05 -6.18
C TRP A 804 -39.25 11.48 -5.03
N GLY A 805 -38.62 11.03 -3.93
CA GLY A 805 -39.32 10.59 -2.73
C GLY A 805 -40.17 11.67 -2.05
N ILE A 806 -39.67 12.92 -1.96
CA ILE A 806 -40.43 14.08 -1.44
C ILE A 806 -41.68 14.33 -2.29
N PHE A 807 -41.52 14.36 -3.62
CA PHE A 807 -42.61 14.55 -4.57
C PHE A 807 -43.65 13.41 -4.49
N ALA A 808 -43.19 12.15 -4.47
CA ALA A 808 -44.05 10.97 -4.44
C ALA A 808 -44.85 10.81 -3.14
N TRP A 809 -44.27 11.12 -1.97
CA TRP A 809 -44.95 11.02 -0.68
C TRP A 809 -45.85 12.24 -0.38
N ARG A 810 -45.76 13.32 -1.18
CA ARG A 810 -46.37 14.63 -0.88
C ARG A 810 -45.96 15.15 0.51
N ALA A 811 -44.67 15.03 0.83
CA ALA A 811 -44.15 15.37 2.15
C ALA A 811 -44.38 16.86 2.47
N GLY A 812 -45.18 17.13 3.51
CA GLY A 812 -45.44 18.50 3.97
C GLY A 812 -44.17 19.20 4.49
N LEU A 813 -44.21 20.53 4.63
CA LEU A 813 -43.04 21.38 4.94
C LEU A 813 -42.15 20.87 6.09
N ASN A 814 -42.76 20.40 7.19
CA ASN A 814 -42.03 19.86 8.35
C ASN A 814 -41.23 18.58 8.05
N THR A 815 -41.57 17.88 6.95
CA THR A 815 -40.92 16.64 6.48
C THR A 815 -40.08 16.84 5.22
N SER A 816 -40.43 17.77 4.33
CA SER A 816 -39.62 18.04 3.13
C SER A 816 -38.31 18.76 3.48
N ILE A 817 -38.33 19.75 4.39
CA ILE A 817 -37.11 20.47 4.82
C ILE A 817 -36.00 19.53 5.33
N PRO A 818 -36.23 18.62 6.30
CA PRO A 818 -35.18 17.70 6.76
C PRO A 818 -34.77 16.66 5.70
N LEU A 819 -35.65 16.29 4.77
CA LEU A 819 -35.30 15.41 3.64
C LEU A 819 -34.41 16.15 2.62
N THR A 820 -34.68 17.42 2.32
CA THR A 820 -33.79 18.25 1.47
C THR A 820 -32.42 18.44 2.12
N LEU A 821 -32.35 18.67 3.44
CA LEU A 821 -31.09 18.71 4.17
C LEU A 821 -30.35 17.36 4.13
N LEU A 822 -31.06 16.23 4.16
CA LEU A 822 -30.48 14.90 3.97
C LEU A 822 -29.94 14.72 2.54
N ALA A 823 -30.68 15.15 1.50
CA ALA A 823 -30.26 15.10 0.10
C ALA A 823 -28.94 15.86 -0.15
N LEU A 824 -28.73 16.97 0.58
CA LEU A 824 -27.50 17.77 0.55
C LEU A 824 -26.33 17.17 1.35
N SER A 825 -26.55 16.15 2.19
CA SER A 825 -25.51 15.63 3.07
C SER A 825 -24.29 14.99 2.37
N PRO A 826 -24.41 14.25 1.23
CA PRO A 826 -23.24 13.75 0.52
C PRO A 826 -22.48 14.85 -0.22
N LEU A 827 -23.15 15.95 -0.59
CA LEU A 827 -22.58 17.03 -1.38
C LEU A 827 -21.40 17.71 -0.65
N LEU A 828 -21.47 17.89 0.68
CA LEU A 828 -20.35 18.41 1.47
C LEU A 828 -19.12 17.46 1.45
N PHE A 829 -19.36 16.14 1.48
CA PHE A 829 -18.29 15.14 1.34
C PHE A 829 -17.69 15.15 -0.08
N ILE A 830 -18.52 15.32 -1.11
CA ILE A 830 -18.08 15.45 -2.50
C ILE A 830 -17.25 16.73 -2.70
N VAL A 831 -17.70 17.89 -2.18
CA VAL A 831 -16.95 19.15 -2.21
C VAL A 831 -15.57 19.00 -1.56
N HIS A 832 -15.49 18.40 -0.37
CA HIS A 832 -14.23 18.17 0.32
C HIS A 832 -13.31 17.21 -0.46
N THR A 833 -13.87 16.12 -1.01
CA THR A 833 -13.14 15.13 -1.81
C THR A 833 -12.61 15.73 -3.10
N ASN A 834 -13.42 16.50 -3.82
CA ASN A 834 -13.04 17.18 -5.05
C ASN A 834 -11.92 18.20 -4.79
N ARG A 835 -12.02 19.03 -3.73
CA ARG A 835 -10.94 19.95 -3.34
C ARG A 835 -9.66 19.20 -2.95
N LYS A 836 -9.75 18.05 -2.27
CA LYS A 836 -8.57 17.20 -1.96
C LYS A 836 -7.92 16.64 -3.23
N LEU A 837 -8.73 16.19 -4.19
CA LEU A 837 -8.25 15.74 -5.49
C LEU A 837 -7.58 16.88 -6.29
N MET A 838 -8.07 18.12 -6.18
CA MET A 838 -7.38 19.30 -6.72
C MET A 838 -6.11 19.67 -5.94
N MET A 839 -6.02 19.39 -4.63
CA MET A 839 -4.74 19.54 -3.89
C MET A 839 -3.70 18.55 -4.43
N GLU A 840 -4.09 17.30 -4.67
CA GLU A 840 -3.22 16.27 -5.25
C GLU A 840 -2.80 16.63 -6.70
N LYS A 841 -3.69 17.25 -7.50
CA LYS A 841 -3.34 17.87 -8.79
C LYS A 841 -2.23 18.91 -8.64
N HIS A 842 -2.43 19.92 -7.79
CA HIS A 842 -1.49 21.03 -7.64
C HIS A 842 -0.14 20.58 -7.06
N GLN A 843 -0.14 19.58 -6.17
CA GLN A 843 1.08 18.96 -5.66
C GLN A 843 1.85 18.21 -6.76
N THR A 844 1.16 17.41 -7.58
CA THR A 844 1.78 16.69 -8.72
C THR A 844 2.38 17.66 -9.74
N ILE A 845 1.64 18.71 -10.11
CA ILE A 845 2.10 19.77 -11.04
C ILE A 845 3.29 20.55 -10.46
N SER A 846 3.24 20.91 -9.18
CA SER A 846 4.34 21.63 -8.52
C SER A 846 5.59 20.76 -8.35
N GLY A 847 5.42 19.43 -8.25
CA GLY A 847 6.50 18.46 -8.20
C GLY A 847 7.36 18.47 -9.47
N LEU A 848 6.75 18.62 -10.66
CA LEU A 848 7.50 18.73 -11.93
C LEU A 848 8.49 19.89 -11.95
N LYS A 849 8.15 21.05 -11.36
CA LYS A 849 9.08 22.20 -11.26
C LYS A 849 10.26 21.94 -10.34
N LYS A 850 10.09 21.05 -9.35
CA LYS A 850 11.10 20.66 -8.35
C LYS A 850 11.69 19.28 -8.65
N PHE A 851 11.49 18.77 -9.87
CA PHE A 851 11.92 17.43 -10.25
C PHE A 851 13.45 17.29 -10.22
N ASN A 852 13.90 16.12 -9.81
CA ASN A 852 15.31 15.74 -9.72
C ASN A 852 15.43 14.23 -10.00
N LEU A 853 16.39 13.83 -10.83
CA LEU A 853 16.65 12.42 -11.17
C LEU A 853 17.20 11.60 -10.00
N ALA A 854 17.86 12.24 -9.01
CA ALA A 854 18.37 11.54 -7.83
C ALA A 854 17.25 10.91 -7.00
N ASP A 855 16.13 11.63 -6.82
CA ASP A 855 15.00 11.24 -5.95
C ASP A 855 14.08 10.15 -6.58
N VAL A 856 14.37 9.73 -7.81
CA VAL A 856 13.54 8.77 -8.56
C VAL A 856 13.84 7.34 -8.14
N HIS A 857 12.81 6.60 -7.73
CA HIS A 857 12.92 5.19 -7.40
C HIS A 857 13.16 4.34 -8.65
N CYS A 858 14.30 3.65 -8.67
CA CYS A 858 14.53 2.47 -9.49
C CYS A 858 14.40 1.21 -8.63
N ARG A 859 13.97 0.10 -9.23
CA ARG A 859 13.83 -1.21 -8.56
C ARG A 859 15.08 -2.08 -8.67
N LEU A 860 15.90 -1.83 -9.69
CA LEU A 860 17.12 -2.57 -10.01
C LEU A 860 18.19 -1.56 -10.42
N ASP A 861 19.35 -1.57 -9.77
CA ASP A 861 20.39 -0.57 -10.05
C ASP A 861 21.00 -0.75 -11.45
N LYS A 862 21.01 -2.00 -11.98
CA LYS A 862 21.33 -2.29 -13.40
C LYS A 862 20.41 -1.55 -14.39
N ASP A 863 19.11 -1.45 -14.10
CA ASP A 863 18.16 -0.69 -14.95
C ASP A 863 18.41 0.82 -14.84
N ARG A 864 18.88 1.32 -13.68
CA ARG A 864 19.20 2.74 -13.49
C ARG A 864 20.33 3.17 -14.44
N VAL A 865 21.41 2.40 -14.51
CA VAL A 865 22.52 2.68 -15.44
C VAL A 865 22.01 2.72 -16.88
N PHE A 866 21.33 1.67 -17.36
CA PHE A 866 20.78 1.61 -18.72
C PHE A 866 19.90 2.83 -19.08
N ILE A 867 18.97 3.19 -18.20
CA ILE A 867 18.06 4.32 -18.45
C ILE A 867 18.80 5.66 -18.47
N LEU A 868 19.74 5.90 -17.54
CA LEU A 868 20.47 7.16 -17.47
C LEU A 868 21.45 7.34 -18.63
N THR A 869 22.09 6.26 -19.10
CA THR A 869 22.89 6.27 -20.34
C THR A 869 22.04 6.62 -21.55
N ALA A 870 20.88 5.97 -21.73
CA ALA A 870 19.97 6.25 -22.84
C ALA A 870 19.46 7.71 -22.82
N ILE A 871 19.01 8.19 -21.65
CA ILE A 871 18.54 9.57 -21.47
C ILE A 871 19.65 10.58 -21.77
N SER A 872 20.87 10.35 -21.26
CA SER A 872 22.01 11.24 -21.50
C SER A 872 22.38 11.30 -22.99
N GLN A 873 22.34 10.19 -23.71
CA GLN A 873 22.60 10.17 -25.16
C GLN A 873 21.47 10.86 -25.96
N TRP A 874 20.22 10.77 -25.52
CA TRP A 874 19.09 11.44 -26.21
C TRP A 874 19.02 12.95 -25.97
N TYR A 875 19.42 13.42 -24.79
CA TYR A 875 19.28 14.82 -24.36
C TYR A 875 20.62 15.57 -24.19
N GLY A 876 21.75 14.90 -24.40
CA GLY A 876 23.11 15.44 -24.20
C GLY A 876 23.64 15.25 -22.78
N SER A 877 22.77 15.33 -21.76
CA SER A 877 23.11 15.04 -20.36
C SER A 877 21.87 14.74 -19.51
N GLU A 878 22.07 14.18 -18.31
CA GLU A 878 21.01 14.06 -17.29
C GLU A 878 20.40 15.42 -16.92
N GLU A 879 21.22 16.48 -16.82
CA GLU A 879 20.74 17.84 -16.48
C GLU A 879 19.84 18.42 -17.58
N SER A 880 20.23 18.24 -18.85
CA SER A 880 19.44 18.64 -20.01
C SER A 880 18.08 17.92 -20.08
N PHE A 881 18.01 16.66 -19.61
CA PHE A 881 16.73 15.97 -19.43
C PHE A 881 15.93 16.50 -18.23
N VAL A 882 16.57 16.79 -17.10
CA VAL A 882 15.91 17.42 -15.95
C VAL A 882 15.30 18.78 -16.35
N ASP A 883 15.96 19.56 -17.20
CA ASP A 883 15.44 20.83 -17.71
C ASP A 883 14.36 20.64 -18.79
N TYR A 884 14.44 19.58 -19.61
CA TYR A 884 13.31 19.15 -20.44
C TYR A 884 12.06 18.85 -19.58
N VAL A 885 12.23 18.14 -18.46
CA VAL A 885 11.15 17.81 -17.52
C VAL A 885 10.59 19.06 -16.84
N LYS A 886 11.44 19.94 -16.29
CA LYS A 886 11.05 21.18 -15.58
C LYS A 886 10.47 22.26 -16.51
N GLY A 887 10.86 22.27 -17.78
CA GLY A 887 10.52 23.32 -18.76
C GLY A 887 9.46 22.88 -19.78
N PRO A 888 9.85 22.36 -20.97
CA PRO A 888 8.93 21.84 -21.99
C PRO A 888 7.87 20.86 -21.48
N LEU A 889 8.25 19.73 -20.89
CA LEU A 889 7.29 18.70 -20.45
C LEU A 889 6.38 19.23 -19.34
N HIS A 890 6.90 19.97 -18.37
CA HIS A 890 6.07 20.66 -17.39
C HIS A 890 5.04 21.59 -18.05
N ARG A 891 5.39 22.33 -19.11
CA ARG A 891 4.43 23.15 -19.87
C ARG A 891 3.37 22.30 -20.59
N GLU A 892 3.77 21.20 -21.22
CA GLU A 892 2.84 20.24 -21.86
C GLU A 892 1.87 19.62 -20.83
N VAL A 893 2.40 19.08 -19.73
CA VAL A 893 1.62 18.47 -18.63
C VAL A 893 0.73 19.52 -17.95
N VAL A 894 1.20 20.75 -17.75
CA VAL A 894 0.36 21.86 -17.25
C VAL A 894 -0.76 22.15 -18.23
N ALA A 895 -0.50 22.33 -19.52
CA ALA A 895 -1.55 22.61 -20.51
C ALA A 895 -2.59 21.46 -20.60
N ALA A 896 -2.14 20.20 -20.47
CA ALA A 896 -3.05 19.06 -20.42
C ALA A 896 -3.84 18.97 -19.10
N ALA A 897 -3.27 19.38 -17.96
CA ALA A 897 -3.88 19.27 -16.62
C ALA A 897 -4.58 20.55 -16.12
N THR A 898 -4.43 21.69 -16.80
CA THR A 898 -5.26 22.90 -16.60
C THR A 898 -6.61 22.81 -17.28
N ASN A 899 -6.88 21.70 -18.00
CA ASN A 899 -8.16 21.49 -18.67
C ASN A 899 -9.34 21.58 -17.69
N ARG A 900 -10.25 22.49 -18.06
CA ARG A 900 -11.56 22.73 -17.45
C ARG A 900 -12.37 21.43 -17.47
N LEU A 901 -13.32 21.26 -16.54
CA LEU A 901 -14.32 20.18 -16.61
C LEU A 901 -14.88 20.07 -18.04
N PRO A 902 -14.63 18.95 -18.75
CA PRO A 902 -15.08 18.80 -20.13
C PRO A 902 -16.61 18.80 -20.21
N PHE A 903 -17.18 19.41 -21.26
CA PHE A 903 -18.63 19.53 -21.40
C PHE A 903 -19.34 18.16 -21.37
N HIS A 904 -18.78 17.13 -22.03
CA HIS A 904 -19.35 15.78 -22.01
C HIS A 904 -19.34 15.14 -20.60
N TYR A 905 -18.33 15.42 -19.77
CA TYR A 905 -18.30 14.97 -18.37
C TYR A 905 -19.27 15.75 -17.48
N ALA A 906 -19.44 17.04 -17.70
CA ALA A 906 -20.48 17.81 -17.02
C ALA A 906 -21.88 17.28 -17.37
N LEU A 907 -22.14 17.01 -18.64
CA LEU A 907 -23.40 16.45 -19.14
C LEU A 907 -23.74 15.11 -18.46
N LEU A 908 -22.77 14.19 -18.32
CA LEU A 908 -22.97 12.92 -17.61
C LEU A 908 -23.47 13.09 -16.15
N THR A 909 -23.08 14.16 -15.45
CA THR A 909 -23.55 14.41 -14.08
C THR A 909 -24.99 14.90 -14.00
N VAL A 910 -25.56 15.36 -15.13
CA VAL A 910 -26.87 16.01 -15.21
C VAL A 910 -27.97 15.08 -15.76
N LEU A 911 -27.60 13.98 -16.43
CA LEU A 911 -28.56 13.01 -16.99
C LEU A 911 -29.54 12.44 -15.94
N ILE A 912 -29.06 12.16 -14.73
CA ILE A 912 -29.92 11.58 -13.66
C ILE A 912 -30.91 12.62 -13.11
N PRO A 913 -30.50 13.85 -12.73
CA PRO A 913 -31.42 14.95 -12.46
C PRO A 913 -32.44 15.19 -13.58
N TYR A 914 -32.00 15.20 -14.84
CA TYR A 914 -32.88 15.45 -15.99
C TYR A 914 -33.97 14.37 -16.13
N SER A 915 -33.64 13.10 -15.86
CA SER A 915 -34.63 12.02 -15.86
C SER A 915 -35.74 12.17 -14.81
N VAL A 916 -35.56 12.98 -13.75
CA VAL A 916 -36.65 13.30 -12.80
C VAL A 916 -37.65 14.29 -13.41
N SER A 917 -37.20 15.29 -14.19
CA SER A 917 -38.11 16.19 -14.92
C SER A 917 -38.86 15.44 -16.03
N LEU A 918 -38.25 14.41 -16.66
CA LEU A 918 -38.96 13.53 -17.59
C LEU A 918 -40.11 12.73 -16.94
N ASP A 919 -39.94 12.23 -15.70
CA ASP A 919 -41.05 11.59 -14.96
C ASP A 919 -42.17 12.60 -14.63
N VAL A 920 -41.86 13.87 -14.36
CA VAL A 920 -42.85 14.95 -14.18
C VAL A 920 -43.58 15.27 -15.49
N LEU A 921 -42.84 15.39 -16.59
CA LEU A 921 -43.38 15.67 -17.93
C LEU A 921 -44.37 14.59 -18.38
N VAL A 922 -44.02 13.31 -18.18
CA VAL A 922 -44.92 12.17 -18.47
C VAL A 922 -46.19 12.23 -17.61
N ALA A 923 -46.08 12.64 -16.34
CA ALA A 923 -47.25 12.82 -15.48
C ALA A 923 -48.18 13.96 -15.94
N LEU A 924 -47.61 15.10 -16.39
CA LEU A 924 -48.37 16.23 -16.94
C LEU A 924 -49.09 15.85 -18.24
N ILE A 925 -48.39 15.22 -19.19
CA ILE A 925 -48.96 14.68 -20.43
C ILE A 925 -50.11 13.72 -20.10
N GLY A 926 -49.85 12.77 -19.19
CA GLY A 926 -50.84 11.78 -18.77
C GLY A 926 -52.07 12.38 -18.07
N ALA A 927 -51.94 13.54 -17.42
CA ALA A 927 -53.04 14.23 -16.73
C ALA A 927 -53.85 15.18 -17.62
N GLY A 928 -53.51 15.29 -18.91
CA GLY A 928 -54.15 16.24 -19.84
C GLY A 928 -53.85 17.69 -19.45
N ALA A 929 -52.59 18.00 -19.14
CA ALA A 929 -52.12 19.37 -18.97
C ALA A 929 -52.20 20.15 -20.31
N PRO A 930 -52.45 21.47 -20.28
CA PRO A 930 -52.41 22.29 -21.50
C PRO A 930 -50.99 22.31 -22.08
N SER A 931 -50.90 22.49 -23.40
CA SER A 931 -49.63 22.53 -24.14
C SER A 931 -48.64 23.56 -23.57
N GLU A 932 -49.12 24.72 -23.14
CA GLU A 932 -48.30 25.77 -22.49
C GLU A 932 -47.64 25.29 -21.20
N ALA A 933 -48.34 24.53 -20.36
CA ALA A 933 -47.77 23.96 -19.13
C ALA A 933 -46.74 22.86 -19.44
N ILE A 934 -47.03 22.01 -20.43
CA ILE A 934 -46.09 20.96 -20.89
C ILE A 934 -44.80 21.60 -21.46
N LEU A 935 -44.93 22.69 -22.23
CA LEU A 935 -43.80 23.45 -22.76
C LEU A 935 -43.03 24.22 -21.67
N SER A 936 -43.73 24.79 -20.68
CA SER A 936 -43.08 25.52 -19.58
C SER A 936 -42.27 24.58 -18.67
N GLU A 937 -42.78 23.37 -18.37
CA GLU A 937 -41.99 22.35 -17.68
C GLU A 937 -40.80 21.89 -18.54
N LEU A 938 -41.02 21.51 -19.81
CA LEU A 938 -39.96 20.98 -20.67
C LEU A 938 -38.81 21.97 -20.88
N ILE A 939 -39.13 23.25 -21.13
CA ILE A 939 -38.14 24.26 -21.53
C ILE A 939 -37.68 25.09 -20.33
N GLY A 940 -38.57 25.52 -19.43
CA GLY A 940 -38.21 26.35 -18.27
C GLY A 940 -37.54 25.53 -17.16
N SER A 941 -38.23 24.50 -16.66
CA SER A 941 -37.72 23.58 -15.63
C SER A 941 -36.66 22.64 -16.21
N GLY A 942 -37.03 21.74 -17.14
CA GLY A 942 -36.18 20.69 -17.67
C GLY A 942 -34.91 21.21 -18.37
N PHE A 943 -35.07 22.00 -19.44
CA PHE A 943 -33.93 22.51 -20.20
C PHE A 943 -33.22 23.69 -19.50
N GLY A 944 -33.95 24.70 -19.04
CA GLY A 944 -33.36 25.88 -18.41
C GLY A 944 -32.69 25.60 -17.07
N TRP A 945 -33.43 25.04 -16.12
CA TRP A 945 -32.92 24.76 -14.76
C TRP A 945 -32.17 23.43 -14.68
N VAL A 946 -32.80 22.31 -15.01
CA VAL A 946 -32.21 20.98 -14.74
C VAL A 946 -31.02 20.71 -15.67
N LEU A 947 -31.08 21.08 -16.95
CA LEU A 947 -29.93 20.95 -17.86
C LEU A 947 -28.95 22.14 -17.73
N CYS A 948 -29.34 23.33 -18.17
CA CYS A 948 -28.40 24.44 -18.33
C CYS A 948 -27.86 24.99 -17.00
N TRP A 949 -28.71 25.27 -16.00
CA TRP A 949 -28.23 25.82 -14.72
C TRP A 949 -27.36 24.82 -13.94
N GLN A 950 -27.64 23.52 -14.00
CA GLN A 950 -26.80 22.51 -13.37
C GLN A 950 -25.42 22.37 -14.05
N LEU A 951 -25.35 22.50 -15.39
CA LEU A 951 -24.06 22.54 -16.11
C LEU A 951 -23.19 23.74 -15.70
N VAL A 952 -23.79 24.91 -15.49
CA VAL A 952 -23.10 26.11 -14.96
C VAL A 952 -22.70 25.88 -13.50
N SER A 953 -23.58 25.31 -12.69
CA SER A 953 -23.33 25.02 -11.27
C SER A 953 -22.16 24.03 -11.08
N ALA A 954 -22.12 22.95 -11.87
CA ALA A 954 -21.01 21.99 -11.86
C ALA A 954 -19.67 22.65 -12.26
N LYS A 955 -19.70 23.58 -13.23
CA LYS A 955 -18.52 24.36 -13.63
C LYS A 955 -18.06 25.31 -12.52
N LEU A 956 -18.99 25.97 -11.83
CA LEU A 956 -18.69 26.83 -10.67
C LEU A 956 -18.06 26.03 -9.53
N LEU A 957 -18.64 24.86 -9.19
CA LEU A 957 -18.09 23.97 -8.16
C LEU A 957 -16.65 23.54 -8.48
N TRP A 958 -16.39 23.16 -9.73
CA TRP A 958 -15.05 22.79 -10.21
C TRP A 958 -14.06 23.95 -10.01
N VAL A 959 -14.41 25.16 -10.45
CA VAL A 959 -13.53 26.34 -10.35
C VAL A 959 -13.31 26.78 -8.89
N LEU A 960 -14.32 26.69 -8.02
CA LEU A 960 -14.19 26.99 -6.60
C LEU A 960 -13.32 25.95 -5.87
N CYS A 961 -13.53 24.65 -6.13
CA CYS A 961 -12.69 23.59 -5.60
C CYS A 961 -11.23 23.76 -6.03
N ASP A 962 -10.99 24.14 -7.29
CA ASP A 962 -9.64 24.30 -7.84
C ASP A 962 -8.92 25.52 -7.26
N LYS A 963 -9.54 26.71 -7.32
CA LYS A 963 -8.94 27.97 -6.81
C LYS A 963 -8.67 27.95 -5.30
N LEU A 964 -9.38 27.12 -4.53
CA LEU A 964 -9.25 27.01 -3.08
C LEU A 964 -8.56 25.71 -2.61
N ALA A 965 -8.00 24.92 -3.53
CA ALA A 965 -7.18 23.74 -3.26
C ALA A 965 -5.73 24.09 -2.86
N ALA A 966 -5.56 25.09 -2.00
CA ALA A 966 -4.30 25.35 -1.31
C ALA A 966 -4.29 24.59 0.04
N PRO A 967 -3.25 23.82 0.36
CA PRO A 967 -3.17 23.06 1.61
C PRO A 967 -3.14 24.00 2.82
N ARG A 968 -3.77 23.58 3.92
CA ARG A 968 -3.88 24.37 5.16
C ARG A 968 -3.15 23.68 6.31
N SER A 969 -2.52 24.48 7.18
CA SER A 969 -1.73 24.01 8.33
C SER A 969 -2.56 23.31 9.42
N SER A 970 -3.86 23.59 9.50
CA SER A 970 -4.80 22.93 10.41
C SER A 970 -5.92 22.23 9.65
N ARG A 971 -6.23 20.99 10.06
CA ARG A 971 -7.36 20.21 9.54
C ARG A 971 -8.70 20.94 9.71
N VAL A 972 -8.86 21.76 10.76
CA VAL A 972 -10.09 22.52 11.00
C VAL A 972 -10.28 23.58 9.91
N LEU A 973 -9.23 24.33 9.56
CA LEU A 973 -9.26 25.30 8.46
C LEU A 973 -9.53 24.62 7.11
N ASP A 974 -9.00 23.42 6.90
CA ASP A 974 -9.21 22.65 5.68
C ASP A 974 -10.68 22.22 5.49
N TYR A 975 -11.35 21.79 6.57
CA TYR A 975 -12.80 21.55 6.56
C TYR A 975 -13.62 22.84 6.45
N LEU A 976 -13.23 23.93 7.12
CA LEU A 976 -13.93 25.22 7.03
C LEU A 976 -13.93 25.79 5.60
N VAL A 977 -12.81 25.73 4.89
CA VAL A 977 -12.75 26.11 3.45
C VAL A 977 -13.68 25.23 2.61
N SER A 978 -13.74 23.93 2.90
CA SER A 978 -14.64 22.99 2.22
C SER A 978 -16.13 23.32 2.48
N LEU A 979 -16.47 23.72 3.70
CA LEU A 979 -17.81 24.16 4.09
C LEU A 979 -18.20 25.49 3.42
N LEU A 980 -17.28 26.45 3.31
CA LEU A 980 -17.53 27.73 2.62
C LEU A 980 -17.80 27.53 1.12
N ILE A 981 -17.08 26.61 0.46
CA ILE A 981 -17.35 26.24 -0.95
C ILE A 981 -18.72 25.59 -1.07
N PHE A 982 -19.07 24.67 -0.18
CA PHE A 982 -20.39 24.04 -0.14
C PHE A 982 -21.51 25.08 0.04
N LEU A 983 -21.36 26.03 0.95
CA LEU A 983 -22.34 27.09 1.18
C LEU A 983 -22.50 28.00 -0.05
N ALA A 984 -21.39 28.44 -0.67
CA ALA A 984 -21.43 29.28 -1.87
C ALA A 984 -22.09 28.55 -3.06
N TYR A 985 -21.74 27.27 -3.27
CA TYR A 985 -22.35 26.42 -4.29
C TYR A 985 -23.85 26.19 -4.01
N PHE A 986 -24.22 25.87 -2.77
CA PHE A 986 -25.62 25.66 -2.39
C PHE A 986 -26.47 26.93 -2.59
N ILE A 987 -25.96 28.10 -2.21
CA ILE A 987 -26.64 29.39 -2.44
C ILE A 987 -26.84 29.63 -3.95
N PHE A 988 -25.83 29.37 -4.78
CA PHE A 988 -25.95 29.54 -6.25
C PHE A 988 -26.97 28.59 -6.88
N VAL A 989 -26.96 27.31 -6.46
CA VAL A 989 -27.93 26.30 -6.92
C VAL A 989 -29.35 26.67 -6.43
N PHE A 990 -29.51 27.01 -5.15
CA PHE A 990 -30.82 27.33 -4.58
C PHE A 990 -31.41 28.64 -5.14
N ALA A 991 -30.58 29.65 -5.40
CA ALA A 991 -31.02 30.87 -6.09
C ALA A 991 -31.54 30.55 -7.51
N GLY A 992 -30.82 29.72 -8.27
CA GLY A 992 -31.28 29.25 -9.59
C GLY A 992 -32.59 28.47 -9.53
N TYR A 993 -32.77 27.63 -8.49
CA TYR A 993 -34.03 26.92 -8.25
C TYR A 993 -35.18 27.92 -8.04
N VAL A 994 -35.08 28.83 -7.06
CA VAL A 994 -36.15 29.77 -6.72
C VAL A 994 -36.48 30.71 -7.88
N ILE A 995 -35.46 31.16 -8.63
CA ILE A 995 -35.66 32.00 -9.81
C ILE A 995 -36.38 31.21 -10.92
N SER A 996 -35.96 29.98 -11.21
CA SER A 996 -36.64 29.15 -12.22
C SER A 996 -38.08 28.84 -11.82
N ASP A 997 -38.29 28.38 -10.58
CA ASP A 997 -39.59 27.99 -10.02
C ASP A 997 -40.60 29.14 -10.08
N LEU A 998 -40.17 30.37 -9.78
CA LEU A 998 -41.00 31.56 -9.93
C LEU A 998 -41.29 31.89 -11.41
N LEU A 999 -40.33 31.75 -12.32
CA LEU A 999 -40.49 32.16 -13.72
C LEU A 999 -41.30 31.15 -14.55
N TYR A 1000 -41.01 29.84 -14.49
CA TYR A 1000 -41.74 28.86 -15.30
C TYR A 1000 -43.18 28.63 -14.78
N SER A 1001 -43.44 28.83 -13.48
CA SER A 1001 -44.78 28.72 -12.90
C SER A 1001 -45.71 29.92 -13.20
N THR A 1002 -45.14 31.11 -13.45
CA THR A 1002 -45.89 32.34 -13.72
C THR A 1002 -46.11 32.64 -15.20
N SER A 1003 -45.14 32.33 -16.08
CA SER A 1003 -45.30 32.53 -17.52
C SER A 1003 -44.36 31.62 -18.33
N MET A 1004 -44.91 30.94 -19.35
CA MET A 1004 -44.12 30.15 -20.31
C MET A 1004 -42.96 30.99 -20.91
N TRP A 1005 -43.23 32.24 -21.30
CA TRP A 1005 -42.23 33.15 -21.87
C TRP A 1005 -41.14 33.56 -20.86
N ALA A 1006 -41.48 33.66 -19.57
CA ALA A 1006 -40.51 33.93 -18.51
C ALA A 1006 -39.61 32.71 -18.26
N GLY A 1007 -40.17 31.49 -18.28
CA GLY A 1007 -39.41 30.24 -18.28
C GLY A 1007 -38.47 30.11 -19.50
N PHE A 1008 -38.94 30.49 -20.69
CA PHE A 1008 -38.12 30.48 -21.91
C PHE A 1008 -36.98 31.52 -21.84
N ALA A 1009 -37.24 32.72 -21.31
CA ALA A 1009 -36.21 33.75 -21.12
C ALA A 1009 -35.12 33.29 -20.14
N PHE A 1010 -35.50 32.64 -19.02
CA PHE A 1010 -34.57 32.01 -18.10
C PHE A 1010 -33.74 30.90 -18.78
N ALA A 1011 -34.37 30.05 -19.59
CA ALA A 1011 -33.70 28.99 -20.33
C ALA A 1011 -32.68 29.54 -21.36
N GLY A 1012 -33.02 30.62 -22.06
CA GLY A 1012 -32.08 31.33 -22.95
C GLY A 1012 -30.90 31.94 -22.19
N PHE A 1013 -31.14 32.59 -21.06
CA PHE A 1013 -30.10 33.15 -20.19
C PHE A 1013 -29.16 32.04 -19.63
N ALA A 1014 -29.72 30.95 -19.12
CA ALA A 1014 -28.94 29.82 -18.63
C ALA A 1014 -28.12 29.17 -19.76
N SER A 1015 -28.66 29.08 -20.98
CA SER A 1015 -27.94 28.59 -22.16
C SER A 1015 -26.78 29.50 -22.56
N LEU A 1016 -26.96 30.82 -22.50
CA LEU A 1016 -25.88 31.78 -22.72
C LEU A 1016 -24.76 31.62 -21.67
N LEU A 1017 -25.10 31.41 -20.40
CA LEU A 1017 -24.13 31.12 -19.35
C LEU A 1017 -23.38 29.79 -19.57
N VAL A 1018 -24.03 28.74 -20.09
CA VAL A 1018 -23.34 27.50 -20.51
C VAL A 1018 -22.36 27.79 -21.65
N LEU A 1019 -22.81 28.49 -22.70
CA LEU A 1019 -21.96 28.81 -23.86
C LEU A 1019 -20.73 29.65 -23.45
N LEU A 1020 -20.91 30.69 -22.62
CA LEU A 1020 -19.82 31.51 -22.11
C LEU A 1020 -18.88 30.68 -21.21
N SER A 1021 -19.42 29.93 -20.25
CA SER A 1021 -18.62 29.21 -19.26
C SER A 1021 -17.91 27.96 -19.79
N TYR A 1022 -18.23 27.46 -20.99
CA TYR A 1022 -17.53 26.34 -21.64
C TYR A 1022 -16.79 26.69 -22.93
N ARG A 1023 -16.99 27.89 -23.51
CA ARG A 1023 -16.09 28.44 -24.56
C ARG A 1023 -14.86 29.15 -23.96
N LEU A 1024 -15.03 29.88 -22.85
CA LEU A 1024 -13.95 30.53 -22.10
C LEU A 1024 -13.14 29.57 -21.22
#